data_AF-A0A0R3E6W6-F1
#
_entry.id   AF-A0A0R3E6W6-F1
#
_cell.length_a   1.000
_cell.length_b   1.000
_cell.length_c   1.000
_cell.angle_alpha   90.00
_cell.angle_beta   90.00
_cell.angle_gamma   90.00
#
_symmetry.space_group_name_H-M   'P 1'
#
loop_
_entity.id
_entity.type
_entity.pdbx_description
1 polymer ?
#
loop_
_entity_poly.entity_id
_entity_poly.type
_entity_poly.pdbx_seq_one_letter_code
_entity_poly.pdbx_strand_id
1 'polypeptide(L)'
;MARIAHISDIHFGRSFVVDVWNRIKDEIAAFHPKTIIASGDFTDDPDPLLLLAAKSELQDLCKRCGEGTEFFVVPGNHDLLDLGNILHPGSAKWFDRVMFRDTTDLRNRLQSDLGFPFGLNEETLRWTKFPRFRRMRPSNWLSLATRTDKCDGRLQSCDYRRAGRRWPTRSIHDRTLITCLDSNNPSLRQFVFATGTIGRNQIERIKPSNLLPACPCCARAPAETENGGILLRVAVLHHHPMPIAVRDKSLDDAEQEARLEPFLILKNSGDLVHELQRLKYDLVLHGHKHRPQFARVELGADRPERYPILVLAGGSTAKRDEDPSDNTLRDIGTEPNGRLRVRTFWQGNLQDERNYREPIEILKRRAFARALDRTGIKAKHLISDVVIDEVGHLRSLDTTSHLRVMDKDRTLTGLVSNVDLAPHDTRLDVELEEGSDRAALCVRDDAGNLYRLNDPRSPADSFYWLNFHEPLAAGQQPFTFAIREAAANSMAMSQWEIEQRSHGRGGAGDPDYGYEEVGSHISYPIEKLTIRVTFPPNFEGIAPRPRCRRHPAMPDFPLRYLPEQRPRRNQPRPQLISDDDLAKEEMRELTYDARDRAWEVEIDHPIPGCSYSLQWRVPDPRAPQKVCDRSTAYRKMLARLVDPSCDDDIVEKCRERFDRLARSLMKRFHFEYDDTEKQTVFLMLYEPADLCLRPALTQGPIPDGNYQVPLGGGVAGAAFLQRQIIAWKNDPNSKSLIRPASSGALNSHWVLALPVFHQGGRNAKGDELDTEPGAVLAVITLGSDSAASRISECAPNDDDPKGEIAKEIGQDAQILAQQCVFDMLRIIGKVGDQADPVVPTVP
;
A
#
# COMPACT_ATOMS: atom_id res chain seq x y z
N MET A 1 10.29 -10.91 -2.56
CA MET A 1 9.28 -11.59 -3.39
C MET A 1 9.62 -13.06 -3.47
N ALA A 2 8.65 -13.92 -3.20
CA ALA A 2 8.85 -15.36 -3.25
C ALA A 2 8.98 -15.84 -4.70
N ARG A 3 9.90 -16.79 -4.94
CA ARG A 3 10.04 -17.48 -6.22
C ARG A 3 10.45 -18.94 -6.00
N ILE A 4 9.61 -19.85 -6.46
CA ILE A 4 9.65 -21.28 -6.18
C ILE A 4 9.62 -22.03 -7.52
N ALA A 5 10.60 -22.92 -7.72
CA ALA A 5 10.50 -23.97 -8.73
C ALA A 5 9.83 -25.20 -8.12
N HIS A 6 8.74 -25.68 -8.71
CA HIS A 6 8.10 -26.94 -8.30
C HIS A 6 8.25 -28.00 -9.39
N ILE A 7 8.81 -29.14 -8.99
CA ILE A 7 8.99 -30.37 -9.78
C ILE A 7 8.44 -31.56 -9.00
N SER A 8 8.13 -32.65 -9.68
CA SER A 8 7.61 -33.87 -9.06
C SER A 8 7.90 -35.10 -9.91
N ASP A 9 7.88 -36.28 -9.31
CA ASP A 9 7.87 -37.56 -10.04
C ASP A 9 9.00 -37.60 -11.08
N ILE A 10 10.23 -37.40 -10.60
CA ILE A 10 11.44 -37.40 -11.41
C ILE A 10 11.68 -38.80 -11.99
N HIS A 11 11.39 -39.85 -11.21
CA HIS A 11 11.51 -41.26 -11.65
C HIS A 11 12.87 -41.56 -12.30
N PHE A 12 13.95 -41.21 -11.60
CA PHE A 12 15.28 -41.53 -12.09
C PHE A 12 15.49 -43.06 -12.11
N GLY A 13 15.65 -43.60 -13.33
CA GLY A 13 15.73 -45.04 -13.55
C GLY A 13 15.50 -45.41 -15.01
N ARG A 14 14.71 -46.47 -15.23
CA ARG A 14 14.40 -47.02 -16.56
C ARG A 14 13.60 -46.04 -17.42
N SER A 15 12.70 -45.28 -16.82
CA SER A 15 11.75 -44.40 -17.51
C SER A 15 12.28 -42.98 -17.73
N PHE A 16 13.45 -42.64 -17.18
CA PHE A 16 14.02 -41.29 -17.22
C PHE A 16 14.53 -40.85 -18.60
N VAL A 17 14.37 -39.55 -18.90
CA VAL A 17 14.84 -38.90 -20.13
C VAL A 17 15.79 -37.75 -19.78
N VAL A 18 17.09 -38.01 -19.95
CA VAL A 18 18.17 -37.07 -19.60
C VAL A 18 18.05 -35.73 -20.33
N ASP A 19 17.67 -35.74 -21.62
CA ASP A 19 17.52 -34.51 -22.40
C ASP A 19 16.39 -33.61 -21.89
N VAL A 20 15.26 -34.20 -21.48
CA VAL A 20 14.12 -33.45 -20.92
C VAL A 20 14.52 -32.84 -19.58
N TRP A 21 15.20 -33.62 -18.73
CA TRP A 21 15.73 -33.14 -17.46
C TRP A 21 16.72 -31.98 -17.64
N ASN A 22 17.64 -32.08 -18.61
CA ASN A 22 18.60 -31.01 -18.89
C ASN A 22 17.92 -29.71 -19.30
N ARG A 23 16.92 -29.77 -20.20
CA ARG A 23 16.12 -28.59 -20.55
C ARG A 23 15.41 -27.98 -19.34
N ILE A 24 14.78 -28.81 -18.51
CA ILE A 24 14.08 -28.35 -17.29
C ILE A 24 15.06 -27.70 -16.31
N LYS A 25 16.25 -28.27 -16.10
CA LYS A 25 17.29 -27.67 -15.25
C LYS A 25 17.74 -26.32 -15.78
N ASP A 26 17.92 -26.20 -17.10
CA ASP A 26 18.33 -24.95 -17.72
C ASP A 26 17.27 -23.87 -17.49
N GLU A 27 15.98 -24.22 -17.63
CA GLU A 27 14.88 -23.29 -17.30
C GLU A 27 14.86 -22.92 -15.81
N ILE A 28 14.98 -23.90 -14.91
CA ILE A 28 15.04 -23.64 -13.45
C ILE A 28 16.18 -22.66 -13.15
N ALA A 29 17.38 -22.89 -13.69
CA ALA A 29 18.51 -22.00 -13.51
C ALA A 29 18.26 -20.62 -14.12
N ALA A 30 17.66 -20.54 -15.30
CA ALA A 30 17.40 -19.28 -16.01
C ALA A 30 16.49 -18.33 -15.22
N PHE A 31 15.49 -18.85 -14.50
CA PHE A 31 14.59 -18.01 -13.71
C PHE A 31 15.02 -17.80 -12.24
N HIS A 32 16.16 -18.35 -11.81
CA HIS A 32 16.79 -18.07 -10.52
C HIS A 32 15.82 -18.17 -9.31
N PRO A 33 15.20 -19.33 -9.05
CA PRO A 33 14.39 -19.52 -7.86
C PRO A 33 15.23 -19.40 -6.60
N LYS A 34 14.62 -18.92 -5.51
CA LYS A 34 15.21 -19.01 -4.16
C LYS A 34 14.91 -20.33 -3.47
N THR A 35 13.90 -21.04 -3.97
CA THR A 35 13.38 -22.28 -3.41
C THR A 35 13.11 -23.28 -4.53
N ILE A 36 13.60 -24.50 -4.40
CA ILE A 36 13.19 -25.62 -5.24
C ILE A 36 12.37 -26.58 -4.38
N ILE A 37 11.16 -26.97 -4.81
CA ILE A 37 10.32 -27.94 -4.13
C ILE A 37 10.15 -29.15 -5.03
N ALA A 38 10.47 -30.33 -4.50
CA ALA A 38 10.27 -31.60 -5.19
C ALA A 38 9.33 -32.53 -4.40
N SER A 39 8.15 -32.81 -4.96
CA SER A 39 7.05 -33.50 -4.27
C SER A 39 7.04 -35.02 -4.42
N GLY A 40 8.20 -35.66 -4.26
CA GLY A 40 8.33 -37.13 -4.19
C GLY A 40 8.53 -37.84 -5.53
N ASP A 41 8.79 -39.14 -5.43
CA ASP A 41 9.15 -40.06 -6.52
C ASP A 41 10.39 -39.58 -7.29
N PHE A 42 11.50 -39.47 -6.57
CA PHE A 42 12.81 -39.12 -7.14
C PHE A 42 13.36 -40.24 -8.03
N THR A 43 13.02 -41.49 -7.71
CA THR A 43 13.62 -42.70 -8.29
C THR A 43 12.55 -43.74 -8.56
N ASP A 44 12.76 -44.60 -9.57
CA ASP A 44 11.81 -45.69 -9.91
C ASP A 44 11.66 -46.73 -8.77
N ASP A 45 12.71 -46.90 -7.97
CA ASP A 45 12.82 -47.87 -6.86
C ASP A 45 13.59 -47.24 -5.69
N PRO A 46 13.40 -47.72 -4.44
CA PRO A 46 13.99 -47.13 -3.22
C PRO A 46 15.50 -47.43 -3.06
N ASP A 47 16.29 -47.29 -4.12
CA ASP A 47 17.74 -47.51 -4.14
C ASP A 47 18.49 -46.29 -3.58
N PRO A 48 19.28 -46.44 -2.49
CA PRO A 48 20.02 -45.34 -1.90
C PRO A 48 21.04 -44.67 -2.85
N LEU A 49 21.54 -45.37 -3.86
CA LEU A 49 22.43 -44.79 -4.87
C LEU A 49 21.69 -43.87 -5.84
N LEU A 50 20.50 -44.28 -6.29
CA LEU A 50 19.65 -43.44 -7.14
C LEU A 50 19.17 -42.21 -6.37
N LEU A 51 18.80 -42.38 -5.10
CA LEU A 51 18.44 -41.26 -4.22
C LEU A 51 19.62 -40.30 -4.02
N LEU A 52 20.85 -40.83 -3.89
CA LEU A 52 22.05 -40.01 -3.79
C LEU A 52 22.33 -39.26 -5.09
N ALA A 53 22.07 -39.86 -6.25
CA ALA A 53 22.23 -39.22 -7.55
C ALA A 53 21.24 -38.06 -7.71
N ALA A 54 19.96 -38.30 -7.41
CA ALA A 54 18.93 -37.27 -7.39
C ALA A 54 19.28 -36.13 -6.42
N LYS A 55 19.69 -36.45 -5.20
CA LYS A 55 20.16 -35.43 -4.24
C LYS A 55 21.34 -34.63 -4.78
N SER A 56 22.35 -35.29 -5.34
CA SER A 56 23.57 -34.64 -5.84
C SER A 56 23.23 -33.65 -6.94
N GLU A 57 22.33 -34.05 -7.84
CA GLU A 57 21.83 -33.21 -8.91
C GLU A 57 21.05 -31.99 -8.39
N LEU A 58 20.14 -32.17 -7.43
CA LEU A 58 19.38 -31.07 -6.83
C LEU A 58 20.30 -30.09 -6.08
N GLN A 59 21.35 -30.59 -5.42
CA GLN A 59 22.37 -29.75 -4.79
C GLN A 59 23.14 -28.91 -5.81
N ASP A 60 23.51 -29.49 -6.96
CA ASP A 60 24.20 -28.75 -8.02
C ASP A 60 23.28 -27.73 -8.69
N LEU A 61 22.01 -28.08 -8.88
CA LEU A 61 21.01 -27.16 -9.40
C LEU A 61 20.80 -25.96 -8.47
N CYS A 62 20.71 -26.19 -7.15
CA CYS A 62 20.65 -25.08 -6.18
C CYS A 62 21.87 -24.16 -6.27
N LYS A 63 23.08 -24.72 -6.36
CA LYS A 63 24.30 -23.92 -6.55
C LYS A 63 24.25 -23.09 -7.84
N ARG A 64 23.72 -23.67 -8.92
CA ARG A 64 23.58 -23.01 -10.23
C ARG A 64 22.54 -21.88 -10.21
N CYS A 65 21.51 -21.97 -9.38
CA CYS A 65 20.49 -20.91 -9.23
C CYS A 65 20.96 -19.71 -8.39
N GLY A 66 22.03 -19.87 -7.60
CA GLY A 66 22.63 -18.80 -6.80
C GLY A 66 22.85 -19.19 -5.34
N GLU A 67 23.71 -18.44 -4.66
CA GLU A 67 23.99 -18.64 -3.23
C GLU A 67 22.72 -18.47 -2.39
N GLY A 68 22.46 -19.42 -1.49
CA GLY A 68 21.28 -19.41 -0.62
C GLY A 68 20.00 -19.98 -1.23
N THR A 69 20.06 -20.54 -2.45
CA THR A 69 18.96 -21.37 -2.96
C THR A 69 18.86 -22.66 -2.15
N GLU A 70 17.68 -22.89 -1.55
CA GLU A 70 17.40 -24.08 -0.76
C GLU A 70 16.43 -25.00 -1.51
N PHE A 71 16.39 -26.27 -1.12
CA PHE A 71 15.40 -27.20 -1.67
C PHE A 71 14.67 -27.99 -0.60
N PHE A 72 13.40 -28.28 -0.88
CA PHE A 72 12.45 -28.97 -0.03
C PHE A 72 11.95 -30.24 -0.72
N VAL A 73 12.12 -31.38 -0.07
CA VAL A 73 11.67 -32.69 -0.55
C VAL A 73 10.68 -33.36 0.39
N VAL A 74 9.73 -34.10 -0.17
CA VAL A 74 8.97 -35.13 0.54
C VAL A 74 9.14 -36.45 -0.19
N PRO A 75 9.12 -37.61 0.49
CA PRO A 75 9.18 -38.89 -0.21
C PRO A 75 7.87 -39.16 -0.95
N GLY A 76 7.98 -39.77 -2.12
CA GLY A 76 6.88 -40.47 -2.77
C GLY A 76 6.86 -41.96 -2.45
N ASN A 77 5.94 -42.69 -3.06
CA ASN A 77 5.78 -44.11 -2.78
C ASN A 77 6.93 -44.92 -3.38
N HIS A 78 7.47 -44.56 -4.56
CA HIS A 78 8.62 -45.25 -5.17
C HIS A 78 9.95 -44.97 -4.46
N ASP A 79 10.04 -43.88 -3.71
CA ASP A 79 11.21 -43.59 -2.87
C ASP A 79 11.31 -44.50 -1.64
N LEU A 80 10.18 -45.12 -1.25
CA LEU A 80 10.04 -45.89 -0.01
C LEU A 80 9.60 -47.34 -0.23
N LEU A 81 8.96 -47.67 -1.35
CA LEU A 81 8.35 -48.96 -1.62
C LEU A 81 8.86 -49.50 -2.95
N ASP A 82 9.20 -50.79 -2.98
CA ASP A 82 9.52 -51.47 -4.24
C ASP A 82 8.28 -51.48 -5.12
N LEU A 83 8.44 -51.15 -6.41
CA LEU A 83 7.34 -51.01 -7.37
C LEU A 83 6.23 -50.03 -6.91
N GLY A 84 6.52 -49.17 -5.92
CA GLY A 84 5.57 -48.20 -5.38
C GLY A 84 4.49 -48.77 -4.44
N ASN A 85 4.48 -50.08 -4.17
CA ASN A 85 3.44 -50.73 -3.35
C ASN A 85 3.93 -51.89 -2.45
N ILE A 86 5.19 -52.31 -2.57
CA ILE A 86 5.76 -53.38 -1.75
C ILE A 86 6.69 -52.79 -0.70
N LEU A 87 6.51 -53.16 0.57
CA LEU A 87 7.34 -52.67 1.66
C LEU A 87 8.81 -53.06 1.47
N HIS A 88 9.68 -52.07 1.26
CA HIS A 88 11.12 -52.30 1.24
C HIS A 88 11.73 -52.12 2.65
N PRO A 89 12.32 -53.16 3.28
CA PRO A 89 12.82 -53.05 4.64
C PRO A 89 13.95 -52.01 4.78
N GLY A 90 13.66 -50.90 5.46
CA GLY A 90 14.65 -49.89 5.80
C GLY A 90 14.82 -48.76 4.79
N SER A 91 14.04 -48.74 3.69
CA SER A 91 14.01 -47.66 2.69
C SER A 91 13.75 -46.28 3.30
N ALA A 92 12.80 -46.15 4.21
CA ALA A 92 12.55 -44.89 4.93
C ALA A 92 13.80 -44.37 5.67
N LYS A 93 14.58 -45.28 6.27
CA LYS A 93 15.85 -44.90 6.91
C LYS A 93 16.90 -44.50 5.89
N TRP A 94 16.88 -45.08 4.68
CA TRP A 94 17.80 -44.70 3.60
C TRP A 94 17.42 -43.34 3.04
N PHE A 95 16.16 -43.11 2.72
CA PHE A 95 15.66 -41.80 2.30
C PHE A 95 16.07 -40.72 3.30
N ASP A 96 15.79 -40.93 4.60
CA ASP A 96 16.17 -39.99 5.65
C ASP A 96 17.68 -39.71 5.70
N ARG A 97 18.50 -40.77 5.59
CA ARG A 97 19.96 -40.67 5.65
C ARG A 97 20.53 -39.99 4.42
N VAL A 98 19.99 -40.26 3.24
CA VAL A 98 20.47 -39.68 1.99
C VAL A 98 19.99 -38.24 1.92
N MET A 99 18.69 -37.98 2.02
CA MET A 99 18.10 -36.67 1.76
C MET A 99 18.39 -35.61 2.82
N PHE A 100 18.59 -35.98 4.10
CA PHE A 100 18.73 -34.98 5.19
C PHE A 100 20.07 -34.96 5.93
N ARG A 101 21.01 -35.87 5.62
CA ARG A 101 22.38 -35.84 6.21
C ARG A 101 23.41 -35.31 5.23
N ASP A 102 24.56 -34.90 5.74
CA ASP A 102 25.70 -34.59 4.87
C ASP A 102 26.21 -35.85 4.15
N THR A 103 26.21 -35.77 2.82
CA THR A 103 26.66 -36.82 1.91
C THR A 103 27.81 -36.37 1.00
N THR A 104 28.43 -35.22 1.31
CA THR A 104 29.47 -34.60 0.46
C THR A 104 30.68 -35.51 0.29
N ASP A 105 31.23 -36.05 1.39
CA ASP A 105 32.38 -36.96 1.32
C ASP A 105 32.06 -38.25 0.55
N LEU A 106 30.83 -38.78 0.73
CA LEU A 106 30.38 -39.97 0.04
C LEU A 106 30.28 -39.73 -1.47
N ARG A 107 29.67 -38.61 -1.86
CA ARG A 107 29.56 -38.16 -3.25
C ARG A 107 30.96 -37.99 -3.87
N ASN A 108 31.88 -37.29 -3.20
CA ASN A 108 33.22 -37.04 -3.70
C ASN A 108 34.03 -38.33 -3.92
N ARG A 109 33.95 -39.28 -2.98
CA ARG A 109 34.59 -40.59 -3.11
C ARG A 109 34.02 -41.37 -4.29
N LEU A 110 32.70 -41.43 -4.41
CA LEU A 110 32.04 -42.10 -5.54
C LEU A 110 32.44 -41.49 -6.87
N GLN A 111 32.43 -40.17 -7.00
CA GLN A 111 32.85 -39.50 -8.23
C GLN A 111 34.31 -39.80 -8.58
N SER A 112 35.19 -39.83 -7.58
CA SER A 112 36.60 -40.19 -7.76
C SER A 112 36.77 -41.64 -8.23
N ASP A 113 36.04 -42.59 -7.62
CA ASP A 113 36.12 -44.01 -7.95
C ASP A 113 35.49 -44.33 -9.32
N LEU A 114 34.45 -43.60 -9.69
CA LEU A 114 33.70 -43.80 -10.93
C LEU A 114 34.32 -43.10 -12.14
N GLY A 115 35.07 -42.01 -11.93
CA GLY A 115 35.69 -41.24 -13.01
C GLY A 115 34.71 -40.40 -13.84
N PHE A 116 33.48 -40.18 -13.36
CA PHE A 116 32.48 -39.31 -14.01
C PHE A 116 31.63 -38.55 -12.97
N PRO A 117 30.97 -37.44 -13.36
CA PRO A 117 30.06 -36.70 -12.46
C PRO A 117 28.86 -37.53 -12.03
N PHE A 118 28.63 -37.65 -10.72
CA PHE A 118 27.51 -38.41 -10.16
C PHE A 118 26.26 -37.53 -10.11
N GLY A 119 25.16 -37.96 -10.74
CA GLY A 119 23.94 -37.15 -10.88
C GLY A 119 22.89 -37.79 -11.80
N LEU A 120 21.95 -36.99 -12.30
CA LEU A 120 20.87 -37.45 -13.18
C LEU A 120 21.32 -37.44 -14.65
N ASN A 121 22.25 -38.34 -15.00
CA ASN A 121 22.87 -38.42 -16.32
C ASN A 121 22.95 -39.87 -16.86
N GLU A 122 23.34 -39.98 -18.13
CA GLU A 122 23.45 -41.26 -18.85
C GLU A 122 24.50 -42.18 -18.22
N GLU A 123 25.62 -41.64 -17.75
CA GLU A 123 26.71 -42.40 -17.13
C GLU A 123 26.24 -43.09 -15.84
N THR A 124 25.51 -42.35 -14.99
CA THR A 124 24.94 -42.89 -13.74
C THR A 124 23.85 -43.93 -14.04
N LEU A 125 23.00 -43.72 -15.05
CA LEU A 125 22.00 -44.71 -15.49
C LEU A 125 22.60 -45.99 -16.07
N ARG A 126 23.71 -45.88 -16.81
CA ARG A 126 24.44 -47.05 -17.31
C ARG A 126 25.07 -47.81 -16.15
N TRP A 127 25.62 -47.08 -15.19
CA TRP A 127 26.28 -47.66 -14.02
C TRP A 127 25.32 -48.50 -13.16
N THR A 128 24.09 -48.04 -12.94
CA THR A 128 23.08 -48.74 -12.12
C THR A 128 22.61 -50.07 -12.74
N LYS A 129 22.85 -50.30 -14.04
CA LYS A 129 22.48 -51.53 -14.76
C LYS A 129 23.50 -52.66 -14.63
N PHE A 130 24.71 -52.44 -14.08
CA PHE A 130 25.75 -53.46 -14.02
C PHE A 130 25.57 -54.46 -12.84
N PRO A 131 25.41 -55.78 -13.10
CA PRO A 131 25.11 -56.78 -12.07
C PRO A 131 26.22 -56.99 -11.01
N ARG A 132 27.48 -56.75 -11.38
CA ARG A 132 28.64 -56.91 -10.46
C ARG A 132 28.59 -55.92 -9.29
N PHE A 133 27.93 -54.78 -9.46
CA PHE A 133 27.90 -53.70 -8.46
C PHE A 133 26.66 -53.75 -7.56
N ARG A 134 25.58 -54.44 -7.96
CA ARG A 134 24.47 -54.85 -7.05
C ARG A 134 24.96 -55.69 -5.85
N ARG A 135 26.16 -56.28 -5.92
CA ARG A 135 26.79 -57.04 -4.82
C ARG A 135 27.54 -56.17 -3.80
N MET A 136 27.79 -54.90 -4.07
CA MET A 136 28.27 -53.95 -3.05
C MET A 136 27.08 -53.61 -2.15
N ARG A 137 26.86 -54.41 -1.10
CA ARG A 137 25.68 -54.29 -0.21
C ARG A 137 25.49 -52.85 0.28
N PRO A 138 24.38 -52.19 -0.09
CA PRO A 138 24.17 -50.79 0.23
C PRO A 138 24.18 -50.49 1.75
N SER A 139 23.76 -51.46 2.57
CA SER A 139 23.58 -51.26 4.00
C SER A 139 24.86 -50.94 4.78
N ASN A 140 26.01 -51.52 4.41
CA ASN A 140 27.21 -51.50 5.25
C ASN A 140 28.06 -50.25 5.02
N TRP A 141 28.22 -49.84 3.76
CA TRP A 141 29.00 -48.65 3.40
C TRP A 141 28.21 -47.34 3.62
N LEU A 142 26.90 -47.29 3.28
CA LEU A 142 26.07 -46.10 3.51
C LEU A 142 25.93 -45.81 5.01
N SER A 143 25.81 -46.85 5.84
CA SER A 143 25.77 -46.69 7.29
C SER A 143 27.11 -46.21 7.87
N LEU A 144 28.24 -46.63 7.30
CA LEU A 144 29.56 -46.11 7.68
C LEU A 144 29.80 -44.67 7.19
N ALA A 145 29.36 -44.33 5.98
CA ALA A 145 29.62 -43.03 5.35
C ALA A 145 28.67 -41.93 5.82
N THR A 146 27.43 -42.28 6.19
CA THR A 146 26.44 -41.34 6.77
C THR A 146 26.42 -41.39 8.30
N ARG A 147 27.45 -41.97 8.96
CA ARG A 147 27.51 -42.14 10.42
C ARG A 147 27.50 -40.81 11.17
N THR A 148 27.97 -39.74 10.55
CA THR A 148 27.91 -38.41 11.12
C THR A 148 26.46 -38.02 11.33
N ASP A 149 26.10 -37.58 12.53
CA ASP A 149 24.75 -37.03 12.77
C ASP A 149 24.57 -35.62 12.20
N LYS A 150 25.51 -35.12 11.38
CA LYS A 150 25.46 -33.79 10.77
C LYS A 150 24.39 -33.74 9.68
N CYS A 151 23.51 -32.74 9.74
CA CYS A 151 22.68 -32.36 8.59
C CYS A 151 23.57 -31.68 7.54
N ASP A 152 23.16 -31.67 6.29
CA ASP A 152 23.93 -31.05 5.19
C ASP A 152 23.81 -29.52 5.12
N GLY A 153 23.55 -28.88 6.25
CA GLY A 153 23.48 -27.41 6.38
C GLY A 153 22.24 -26.73 5.80
N ARG A 154 21.46 -27.41 4.97
CA ARG A 154 20.24 -26.89 4.33
C ARG A 154 19.10 -26.68 5.33
N LEU A 155 18.24 -25.70 5.06
CA LEU A 155 17.18 -25.28 5.97
C LEU A 155 16.22 -26.44 6.30
N GLN A 156 15.75 -27.15 5.27
CA GLN A 156 14.84 -28.29 5.46
C GLN A 156 15.49 -29.41 6.28
N SER A 157 16.75 -29.76 5.98
CA SER A 157 17.50 -30.79 6.71
C SER A 157 17.70 -30.42 8.19
N CYS A 158 18.01 -29.14 8.45
CA CYS A 158 18.06 -28.60 9.82
C CYS A 158 16.69 -28.75 10.51
N ASP A 159 15.58 -28.37 9.86
CA ASP A 159 14.23 -28.48 10.41
C ASP A 159 13.78 -29.92 10.67
N TYR A 160 14.06 -30.84 9.75
CA TYR A 160 13.79 -32.25 9.94
C TYR A 160 14.49 -32.80 11.17
N ARG A 161 15.76 -32.43 11.37
CA ARG A 161 16.51 -32.83 12.56
C ARG A 161 15.95 -32.20 13.83
N ARG A 162 15.62 -30.89 13.81
CA ARG A 162 15.02 -30.17 14.94
C ARG A 162 13.66 -30.74 15.34
N ALA A 163 12.86 -31.20 14.37
CA ALA A 163 11.60 -31.91 14.59
C ALA A 163 11.78 -33.33 15.16
N GLY A 164 13.03 -33.75 15.46
CA GLY A 164 13.34 -35.09 15.97
C GLY A 164 13.16 -36.18 14.90
N ARG A 165 13.42 -35.84 13.63
CA ARG A 165 13.24 -36.72 12.45
C ARG A 165 11.80 -37.21 12.32
N ARG A 166 10.86 -36.28 12.49
CA ARG A 166 9.43 -36.54 12.39
C ARG A 166 8.82 -35.55 11.43
N TRP A 167 7.93 -36.06 10.59
CA TRP A 167 7.05 -35.24 9.79
C TRP A 167 5.87 -34.71 10.63
N PRO A 168 5.25 -33.58 10.23
CA PRO A 168 5.73 -32.66 9.21
C PRO A 168 6.96 -31.87 9.66
N THR A 169 7.76 -31.44 8.70
CA THR A 169 8.80 -30.43 8.93
C THR A 169 8.33 -29.09 8.42
N ARG A 170 8.76 -28.03 9.08
CA ARG A 170 8.34 -26.67 8.75
C ARG A 170 9.49 -25.71 8.76
N SER A 171 9.52 -24.87 7.75
CA SER A 171 10.59 -23.90 7.56
C SER A 171 9.99 -22.59 7.07
N ILE A 172 10.57 -21.47 7.51
CA ILE A 172 10.28 -20.16 6.92
C ILE A 172 11.49 -19.77 6.08
N HIS A 173 11.29 -19.58 4.78
CA HIS A 173 12.31 -19.12 3.84
C HIS A 173 11.76 -18.02 2.95
N ASP A 174 12.46 -16.90 2.84
CA ASP A 174 12.00 -15.72 2.09
C ASP A 174 10.54 -15.35 2.41
N ARG A 175 10.18 -15.36 3.70
CA ARG A 175 8.82 -15.13 4.24
C ARG A 175 7.75 -16.12 3.75
N THR A 176 8.16 -17.25 3.18
CA THR A 176 7.29 -18.36 2.81
C THR A 176 7.38 -19.46 3.86
N LEU A 177 6.26 -19.79 4.49
CA LEU A 177 6.14 -20.96 5.35
C LEU A 177 5.93 -22.19 4.47
N ILE A 178 6.86 -23.13 4.52
CA ILE A 178 6.80 -24.40 3.79
C ILE A 178 6.61 -25.52 4.81
N THR A 179 5.54 -26.29 4.64
CA THR A 179 5.21 -27.45 5.48
C THR A 179 5.25 -28.70 4.63
N CYS A 180 6.25 -29.54 4.90
CA CYS A 180 6.44 -30.81 4.20
C CYS A 180 5.77 -31.93 4.99
N LEU A 181 4.89 -32.68 4.32
CA LEU A 181 4.04 -33.72 4.88
C LEU A 181 4.43 -35.07 4.25
N ASP A 182 4.58 -36.10 5.08
CA ASP A 182 4.79 -37.44 4.58
C ASP A 182 3.44 -38.16 4.40
N SER A 183 3.09 -38.36 3.13
CA SER A 183 1.84 -39.02 2.73
C SER A 183 1.92 -40.54 2.62
N ASN A 184 3.07 -41.15 2.90
CA ASN A 184 3.29 -42.60 2.78
C ASN A 184 2.98 -43.38 4.07
N ASN A 185 2.07 -42.87 4.91
CA ASN A 185 1.93 -43.32 6.29
C ASN A 185 1.69 -44.86 6.41
N PRO A 186 2.59 -45.58 7.11
CA PRO A 186 2.62 -47.04 7.19
C PRO A 186 1.55 -47.67 8.11
N SER A 187 0.66 -46.88 8.74
CA SER A 187 -0.42 -47.44 9.56
C SER A 187 -1.43 -48.31 8.77
N LEU A 188 -1.40 -48.24 7.44
CA LEU A 188 -2.19 -49.08 6.53
C LEU A 188 -1.44 -50.38 6.17
N ARG A 189 -1.16 -51.22 7.17
CA ARG A 189 -0.35 -52.45 7.01
C ARG A 189 -0.98 -53.58 6.20
N GLN A 190 -2.22 -53.47 5.71
CA GLN A 190 -2.95 -54.64 5.21
C GLN A 190 -3.13 -54.76 3.70
N PHE A 191 -3.15 -53.69 2.90
CA PHE A 191 -3.03 -53.77 1.44
C PHE A 191 -2.56 -52.39 0.97
N VAL A 192 -1.27 -52.27 0.64
CA VAL A 192 -0.68 -51.01 0.19
C VAL A 192 -1.03 -50.86 -1.29
N PHE A 193 -2.25 -50.43 -1.60
CA PHE A 193 -2.49 -49.76 -2.88
C PHE A 193 -1.65 -48.48 -2.90
N ALA A 194 -1.40 -47.90 -4.07
CA ALA A 194 -0.67 -46.64 -4.25
C ALA A 194 -1.35 -45.40 -3.61
N THR A 195 -2.25 -45.59 -2.64
CA THR A 195 -2.95 -44.55 -1.89
C THR A 195 -2.16 -44.11 -0.67
N GLY A 196 -2.11 -42.81 -0.45
CA GLY A 196 -1.50 -42.21 0.73
C GLY A 196 -2.49 -41.91 1.86
N THR A 197 -1.95 -41.56 3.03
CA THR A 197 -2.71 -40.92 4.11
C THR A 197 -1.79 -40.03 4.96
N ILE A 198 -2.31 -38.89 5.44
CA ILE A 198 -1.60 -38.07 6.42
C ILE A 198 -1.97 -38.54 7.82
N GLY A 199 -0.98 -38.95 8.62
CA GLY A 199 -1.23 -39.36 10.01
C GLY A 199 -1.84 -38.21 10.84
N ARG A 200 -2.76 -38.52 11.75
CA ARG A 200 -3.41 -37.53 12.63
C ARG A 200 -2.39 -36.67 13.41
N ASN A 201 -1.32 -37.30 13.88
CA ASN A 201 -0.20 -36.63 14.54
C ASN A 201 0.51 -35.61 13.63
N GLN A 202 0.51 -35.80 12.31
CA GLN A 202 1.04 -34.84 11.36
C GLN A 202 0.09 -33.64 11.20
N ILE A 203 -1.20 -33.90 11.04
CA ILE A 203 -2.25 -32.85 10.94
C ILE A 203 -2.22 -31.94 12.17
N GLU A 204 -2.19 -32.52 13.37
CA GLU A 204 -2.15 -31.75 14.63
C GLU A 204 -0.90 -30.86 14.76
N ARG A 205 0.19 -31.21 14.07
CA ARG A 205 1.47 -30.45 14.06
C ARG A 205 1.57 -29.38 13.00
N ILE A 206 0.60 -29.25 12.08
CA ILE A 206 0.60 -28.20 11.04
C ILE A 206 0.47 -26.79 11.66
N LYS A 207 -0.14 -26.67 12.84
CA LYS A 207 -0.49 -25.40 13.53
C LYS A 207 0.69 -24.43 13.73
N PRO A 208 0.64 -23.19 13.21
CA PRO A 208 1.77 -22.25 13.11
C PRO A 208 2.57 -21.96 14.40
N SER A 209 1.99 -22.12 15.58
CA SER A 209 2.57 -21.74 16.88
C SER A 209 3.82 -22.51 17.31
N ASN A 210 4.25 -23.56 16.59
CA ASN A 210 5.43 -24.37 16.97
C ASN A 210 6.58 -24.20 15.97
N LEU A 211 7.01 -22.96 15.70
CA LEU A 211 8.25 -22.74 14.95
C LEU A 211 9.43 -23.30 15.74
N LEU A 212 10.31 -24.02 15.03
CA LEU A 212 11.45 -24.67 15.65
C LEU A 212 12.53 -23.61 15.98
N PRO A 213 13.20 -23.68 17.15
CA PRO A 213 14.27 -22.74 17.50
C PRO A 213 15.43 -22.81 16.49
N ALA A 214 16.27 -21.77 16.40
CA ALA A 214 17.40 -21.74 15.48
C ALA A 214 18.33 -22.97 15.67
N CYS A 215 18.78 -23.62 14.57
CA CYS A 215 19.76 -24.72 14.71
C CYS A 215 21.15 -24.14 14.92
N PRO A 216 21.92 -24.65 15.90
CA PRO A 216 23.32 -24.29 16.10
C PRO A 216 24.21 -24.54 14.87
N CYS A 217 23.83 -25.49 14.03
CA CYS A 217 24.58 -25.97 12.88
C CYS A 217 24.53 -25.06 11.64
N CYS A 218 23.44 -24.31 11.47
CA CYS A 218 23.23 -23.50 10.27
C CYS A 218 23.38 -21.99 10.54
N ALA A 219 23.54 -21.53 11.80
CA ALA A 219 23.80 -20.16 12.30
C ALA A 219 23.01 -18.98 11.66
N ARG A 220 22.16 -19.28 10.68
CA ARG A 220 21.11 -18.48 10.11
C ARG A 220 19.94 -18.72 11.04
N ALA A 221 19.85 -17.91 12.09
CA ALA A 221 18.52 -17.50 12.51
C ALA A 221 17.79 -17.05 11.23
N PRO A 222 16.49 -17.33 11.05
CA PRO A 222 15.75 -16.53 10.09
C PRO A 222 15.96 -15.08 10.54
N ALA A 223 16.72 -14.31 9.76
CA ALA A 223 17.14 -12.96 10.12
C ALA A 223 15.89 -12.18 10.55
N GLU A 224 15.80 -11.87 11.85
CA GLU A 224 14.76 -11.02 12.43
C GLU A 224 13.32 -11.24 11.89
N THR A 225 12.90 -12.49 11.64
CA THR A 225 11.51 -12.76 11.23
C THR A 225 10.51 -12.69 12.37
N GLU A 226 10.94 -12.38 13.60
CA GLU A 226 10.00 -11.98 14.68
C GLU A 226 9.10 -10.82 14.23
N ASN A 227 9.51 -10.08 13.19
CA ASN A 227 8.85 -8.89 12.71
C ASN A 227 8.41 -8.90 11.24
N GLY A 228 8.90 -9.86 10.43
CA GLY A 228 8.59 -9.99 9.01
C GLY A 228 7.50 -11.04 8.79
N GLY A 229 6.24 -10.62 8.71
CA GLY A 229 5.13 -11.57 8.64
C GLY A 229 5.16 -12.49 7.41
N ILE A 230 4.49 -13.64 7.51
CA ILE A 230 4.43 -14.66 6.45
C ILE A 230 3.73 -14.09 5.22
N LEU A 231 4.33 -14.24 4.03
CA LEU A 231 3.77 -13.88 2.74
C LEU A 231 2.96 -15.05 2.16
N LEU A 232 3.60 -16.20 1.99
CA LEU A 232 2.99 -17.43 1.47
C LEU A 232 3.05 -18.57 2.48
N ARG A 233 2.02 -19.42 2.50
CA ARG A 233 1.95 -20.69 3.23
C ARG A 233 1.76 -21.83 2.22
N VAL A 234 2.72 -22.73 2.16
CA VAL A 234 2.80 -23.81 1.17
C VAL A 234 2.83 -25.15 1.90
N ALA A 235 1.90 -26.04 1.57
CA ALA A 235 1.94 -27.44 1.98
C ALA A 235 2.50 -28.28 0.83
N VAL A 236 3.37 -29.24 1.15
CA VAL A 236 3.99 -30.14 0.17
C VAL A 236 3.73 -31.58 0.63
N LEU A 237 3.20 -32.40 -0.26
CA LEU A 237 2.98 -33.84 -0.07
C LEU A 237 3.16 -34.55 -1.40
N HIS A 238 3.19 -35.89 -1.44
CA HIS A 238 3.32 -36.61 -2.71
C HIS A 238 1.94 -37.00 -3.28
N HIS A 239 1.13 -37.74 -2.51
CA HIS A 239 -0.17 -38.22 -2.96
C HIS A 239 -1.18 -37.10 -3.17
N HIS A 240 -2.07 -37.25 -4.15
CA HIS A 240 -2.99 -36.18 -4.52
C HIS A 240 -4.15 -36.02 -3.51
N PRO A 241 -4.36 -34.80 -2.98
CA PRO A 241 -5.42 -34.50 -2.04
C PRO A 241 -6.78 -34.26 -2.72
N MET A 242 -6.84 -34.26 -4.05
CA MET A 242 -8.04 -34.05 -4.84
C MET A 242 -8.03 -35.01 -6.05
N PRO A 243 -9.20 -35.45 -6.55
CA PRO A 243 -9.27 -36.26 -7.76
C PRO A 243 -8.67 -35.54 -8.98
N ILE A 244 -7.97 -36.29 -9.84
CA ILE A 244 -7.38 -35.78 -11.06
C ILE A 244 -8.19 -36.26 -12.26
N ALA A 245 -8.66 -35.31 -13.08
CA ALA A 245 -9.49 -35.60 -14.24
C ALA A 245 -8.84 -36.66 -15.16
N VAL A 246 -9.68 -37.59 -15.63
CA VAL A 246 -9.32 -38.58 -16.64
C VAL A 246 -9.22 -37.86 -17.99
N ARG A 247 -8.20 -38.16 -18.81
CA ARG A 247 -8.08 -37.57 -20.16
C ARG A 247 -9.18 -38.12 -21.07
N ASP A 248 -9.50 -37.37 -22.13
CA ASP A 248 -10.20 -37.88 -23.33
C ASP A 248 -9.32 -38.92 -24.05
N LYS A 249 -9.16 -40.09 -23.44
CA LYS A 249 -8.72 -41.33 -24.11
C LYS A 249 -9.97 -42.11 -24.52
N SER A 250 -9.79 -43.24 -25.19
CA SER A 250 -10.91 -44.13 -25.55
C SER A 250 -11.83 -44.40 -24.35
N LEU A 251 -13.14 -44.56 -24.57
CA LEU A 251 -14.12 -44.76 -23.49
C LEU A 251 -13.74 -45.92 -22.55
N ASP A 252 -13.10 -46.96 -23.09
CA ASP A 252 -12.62 -48.13 -22.34
C ASP A 252 -11.44 -47.82 -21.41
N ASP A 253 -10.50 -46.97 -21.85
CA ASP A 253 -9.36 -46.52 -21.02
C ASP A 253 -9.83 -45.55 -19.92
N ALA A 254 -10.82 -44.72 -20.24
CA ALA A 254 -11.39 -43.78 -19.29
C ALA A 254 -12.15 -44.51 -18.17
N GLU A 255 -12.88 -45.59 -18.49
CA GLU A 255 -13.58 -46.42 -17.50
C GLU A 255 -12.59 -47.18 -16.59
N GLN A 256 -11.48 -47.69 -17.14
CA GLN A 256 -10.44 -48.34 -16.32
C GLN A 256 -9.70 -47.35 -15.40
N GLU A 257 -9.29 -46.19 -15.91
CA GLU A 257 -8.64 -45.16 -15.08
C GLU A 257 -9.59 -44.64 -13.99
N ALA A 258 -10.88 -44.44 -14.30
CA ALA A 258 -11.88 -44.03 -13.33
C ALA A 258 -12.11 -45.06 -12.21
N ARG A 259 -11.99 -46.37 -12.51
CA ARG A 259 -12.09 -47.45 -11.51
C ARG A 259 -10.89 -47.47 -10.55
N LEU A 260 -9.72 -47.01 -10.99
CA LEU A 260 -8.50 -47.01 -10.18
C LEU A 260 -8.34 -45.72 -9.36
N GLU A 261 -8.91 -44.60 -9.79
CA GLU A 261 -8.80 -43.30 -9.11
C GLU A 261 -9.13 -43.32 -7.61
N PRO A 262 -10.19 -44.00 -7.12
CA PRO A 262 -10.49 -44.08 -5.69
C PRO A 262 -9.36 -44.70 -4.85
N PHE A 263 -8.46 -45.46 -5.48
CA PHE A 263 -7.31 -46.13 -4.86
C PHE A 263 -6.00 -45.35 -5.00
N LEU A 264 -6.03 -44.16 -5.61
CA LEU A 264 -4.87 -43.29 -5.76
C LEU A 264 -5.01 -41.99 -4.95
N ILE A 265 -6.26 -41.59 -4.64
CA ILE A 265 -6.55 -40.41 -3.82
C ILE A 265 -6.08 -40.62 -2.37
N LEU A 266 -5.57 -39.53 -1.78
CA LEU A 266 -5.25 -39.47 -0.35
C LEU A 266 -6.51 -39.76 0.50
N LYS A 267 -6.48 -40.82 1.33
CA LYS A 267 -7.68 -41.33 2.04
C LYS A 267 -8.37 -40.30 2.94
N ASN A 268 -7.61 -39.44 3.58
CA ASN A 268 -8.11 -38.37 4.45
C ASN A 268 -7.86 -36.97 3.85
N SER A 269 -7.97 -36.88 2.53
CA SER A 269 -7.90 -35.64 1.75
C SER A 269 -8.81 -34.54 2.29
N GLY A 270 -10.08 -34.86 2.56
CA GLY A 270 -11.05 -33.89 3.10
C GLY A 270 -10.59 -33.25 4.41
N ASP A 271 -10.12 -34.06 5.37
CA ASP A 271 -9.61 -33.57 6.66
C ASP A 271 -8.36 -32.69 6.48
N LEU A 272 -7.45 -33.11 5.61
CA LEU A 272 -6.22 -32.36 5.33
C LEU A 272 -6.55 -31.01 4.70
N VAL A 273 -7.32 -30.99 3.61
CA VAL A 273 -7.67 -29.76 2.88
C VAL A 273 -8.46 -28.82 3.80
N HIS A 274 -9.37 -29.35 4.61
CA HIS A 274 -10.10 -28.57 5.61
C HIS A 274 -9.16 -27.89 6.62
N GLU A 275 -8.20 -28.64 7.18
CA GLU A 275 -7.27 -28.09 8.16
C GLU A 275 -6.30 -27.08 7.53
N LEU A 276 -5.83 -27.33 6.31
CA LEU A 276 -5.00 -26.39 5.55
C LEU A 276 -5.77 -25.09 5.25
N GLN A 277 -7.06 -25.17 4.93
CA GLN A 277 -7.91 -24.00 4.71
C GLN A 277 -8.11 -23.20 5.99
N ARG A 278 -8.42 -23.90 7.09
CA ARG A 278 -8.59 -23.29 8.42
C ARG A 278 -7.31 -22.57 8.86
N LEU A 279 -6.15 -23.10 8.49
CA LEU A 279 -4.84 -22.52 8.73
C LEU A 279 -4.38 -21.56 7.62
N LYS A 280 -5.26 -21.21 6.68
CA LYS A 280 -5.06 -20.23 5.62
C LYS A 280 -3.82 -20.51 4.77
N TYR A 281 -3.61 -21.77 4.36
CA TYR A 281 -2.58 -22.13 3.38
C TYR A 281 -2.95 -21.63 1.99
N ASP A 282 -1.98 -21.12 1.24
CA ASP A 282 -2.21 -20.58 -0.11
C ASP A 282 -2.07 -21.66 -1.19
N LEU A 283 -1.12 -22.57 -0.97
CA LEU A 283 -0.67 -23.55 -1.97
C LEU A 283 -0.58 -24.94 -1.35
N VAL A 284 -0.99 -25.94 -2.12
CA VAL A 284 -0.71 -27.36 -1.89
C VAL A 284 -0.01 -27.91 -3.13
N LEU A 285 1.25 -28.30 -2.98
CA LEU A 285 2.06 -28.86 -4.06
C LEU A 285 2.12 -30.38 -3.89
N HIS A 286 1.77 -31.12 -4.93
CA HIS A 286 1.82 -32.59 -4.91
C HIS A 286 2.19 -33.22 -6.25
N GLY A 287 2.27 -34.55 -6.30
CA GLY A 287 2.63 -35.35 -7.46
C GLY A 287 1.76 -36.60 -7.63
N HIS A 288 2.43 -37.74 -7.85
CA HIS A 288 1.95 -39.13 -7.80
C HIS A 288 1.31 -39.67 -9.08
N LYS A 289 0.41 -38.91 -9.73
CA LYS A 289 -0.28 -39.39 -10.95
C LYS A 289 0.46 -39.03 -12.23
N HIS A 290 1.61 -38.37 -12.11
CA HIS A 290 2.42 -37.84 -13.22
C HIS A 290 1.71 -36.82 -14.12
N ARG A 291 0.49 -36.38 -13.76
CA ARG A 291 -0.31 -35.44 -14.56
C ARG A 291 -0.37 -34.08 -13.90
N PRO A 292 -0.08 -33.00 -14.65
CA PRO A 292 -0.26 -31.66 -14.13
C PRO A 292 -1.74 -31.34 -13.98
N GLN A 293 -2.11 -30.83 -12.82
CA GLN A 293 -3.46 -30.31 -12.57
C GLN A 293 -3.39 -29.04 -11.74
N PHE A 294 -4.37 -28.19 -11.98
CA PHE A 294 -4.62 -26.98 -11.22
C PHE A 294 -6.06 -27.02 -10.72
N ALA A 295 -6.25 -26.85 -9.42
CA ALA A 295 -7.56 -26.66 -8.82
C ALA A 295 -7.51 -25.51 -7.82
N ARG A 296 -8.60 -24.74 -7.75
CA ARG A 296 -8.85 -23.79 -6.66
C ARG A 296 -9.96 -24.37 -5.81
N VAL A 297 -9.69 -24.57 -4.53
CA VAL A 297 -10.62 -25.19 -3.59
C VAL A 297 -11.01 -24.18 -2.52
N GLU A 298 -12.31 -24.10 -2.25
CA GLU A 298 -12.90 -23.27 -1.20
C GLU A 298 -14.03 -24.08 -0.55
N LEU A 299 -13.76 -24.60 0.64
CA LEU A 299 -14.70 -25.42 1.41
C LEU A 299 -15.56 -24.54 2.33
N GLY A 300 -16.79 -24.97 2.59
CA GLY A 300 -17.71 -24.32 3.54
C GLY A 300 -18.48 -23.15 2.94
N ALA A 301 -19.35 -23.45 1.96
CA ALA A 301 -20.19 -22.46 1.28
C ALA A 301 -20.98 -21.56 2.24
N ASP A 302 -21.36 -22.05 3.42
CA ASP A 302 -22.19 -21.30 4.36
C ASP A 302 -21.40 -20.43 5.36
N ARG A 303 -20.06 -20.40 5.26
CA ARG A 303 -19.21 -19.61 6.16
C ARG A 303 -18.76 -18.31 5.49
N PRO A 304 -18.79 -17.16 6.20
CA PRO A 304 -18.30 -15.89 5.66
C PRO A 304 -16.76 -15.85 5.55
N GLU A 305 -16.04 -16.60 6.39
CA GLU A 305 -14.57 -16.64 6.40
C GLU A 305 -14.02 -17.67 5.40
N ARG A 306 -14.31 -17.46 4.11
CA ARG A 306 -13.81 -18.35 3.07
C ARG A 306 -12.38 -17.99 2.69
N TYR A 307 -11.53 -19.00 2.55
CA TYR A 307 -10.13 -18.84 2.13
C TYR A 307 -9.82 -19.81 1.02
N PRO A 308 -9.56 -19.35 -0.22
CA PRO A 308 -9.25 -20.26 -1.31
C PRO A 308 -7.84 -20.82 -1.16
N ILE A 309 -7.68 -22.09 -1.51
CA ILE A 309 -6.37 -22.74 -1.62
C ILE A 309 -6.17 -23.18 -3.06
N LEU A 310 -4.95 -22.99 -3.59
CA LEU A 310 -4.57 -23.58 -4.86
C LEU A 310 -3.95 -24.95 -4.63
N VAL A 311 -4.50 -25.96 -5.27
CA VAL A 311 -3.98 -27.33 -5.29
C VAL A 311 -3.32 -27.57 -6.64
N LEU A 312 -2.03 -27.86 -6.59
CA LEU A 312 -1.12 -27.86 -7.72
C LEU A 312 -0.46 -29.24 -7.82
N ALA A 313 -1.00 -30.09 -8.70
CA ALA A 313 -0.36 -31.35 -9.07
C ALA A 313 0.79 -31.08 -10.06
N GLY A 314 2.01 -31.48 -9.71
CA GLY A 314 3.11 -31.61 -10.65
C GLY A 314 2.87 -32.83 -11.52
N GLY A 315 3.08 -32.67 -12.82
CA GLY A 315 3.31 -33.81 -13.68
C GLY A 315 4.66 -34.47 -13.37
N SER A 316 4.98 -35.56 -14.06
CA SER A 316 6.36 -36.09 -14.06
C SER A 316 7.34 -35.01 -14.51
N THR A 317 8.59 -35.09 -14.08
CA THR A 317 9.56 -34.08 -14.51
C THR A 317 10.22 -34.47 -15.83
N ALA A 318 10.67 -35.73 -15.95
CA ALA A 318 11.45 -36.16 -17.11
C ALA A 318 11.23 -37.63 -17.47
N LYS A 319 9.97 -38.07 -17.49
CA LYS A 319 9.57 -39.46 -17.74
C LYS A 319 9.23 -39.69 -19.22
N ARG A 320 9.64 -40.85 -19.77
CA ARG A 320 9.58 -41.18 -21.21
C ARG A 320 8.21 -41.69 -21.66
N ASP A 321 7.57 -42.48 -20.82
CA ASP A 321 6.34 -43.22 -21.11
C ASP A 321 5.06 -42.41 -20.83
N GLU A 322 5.20 -41.11 -20.63
CA GLU A 322 4.11 -40.16 -20.43
C GLU A 322 3.95 -39.23 -21.64
N ASP A 323 2.83 -38.52 -21.70
CA ASP A 323 2.64 -37.48 -22.72
C ASP A 323 3.67 -36.35 -22.53
N PRO A 324 4.19 -35.71 -23.59
CA PRO A 324 5.06 -34.54 -23.44
C PRO A 324 4.50 -33.44 -22.52
N SER A 325 3.18 -33.24 -22.52
CA SER A 325 2.51 -32.26 -21.65
C SER A 325 2.45 -32.67 -20.17
N ASP A 326 2.76 -33.94 -19.85
CA ASP A 326 2.86 -34.45 -18.49
C ASP A 326 4.25 -34.22 -17.88
N ASN A 327 5.26 -33.87 -18.71
CA ASN A 327 6.60 -33.52 -18.26
C ASN A 327 6.67 -32.05 -17.85
N THR A 328 6.42 -31.73 -16.58
CA THR A 328 6.16 -30.34 -16.15
C THR A 328 7.16 -29.76 -15.15
N LEU A 329 7.36 -28.46 -15.28
CA LEU A 329 8.01 -27.58 -14.31
C LEU A 329 7.09 -26.40 -14.03
N ARG A 330 6.98 -25.97 -12.78
CA ARG A 330 6.23 -24.76 -12.40
C ARG A 330 7.14 -23.69 -11.80
N ASP A 331 7.07 -22.48 -12.34
CA ASP A 331 7.62 -21.25 -11.74
C ASP A 331 6.49 -20.53 -11.01
N ILE A 332 6.52 -20.63 -9.68
CA ILE A 332 5.54 -20.04 -8.78
C ILE A 332 6.18 -18.81 -8.14
N GLY A 333 5.56 -17.64 -8.25
CA GLY A 333 6.10 -16.42 -7.65
C GLY A 333 5.05 -15.38 -7.30
N THR A 334 5.47 -14.32 -6.62
CA THR A 334 4.62 -13.18 -6.26
C THR A 334 5.02 -11.93 -7.03
N GLU A 335 4.04 -11.20 -7.54
CA GLU A 335 4.21 -9.86 -8.12
C GLU A 335 4.49 -8.79 -7.03
N PRO A 336 4.88 -7.55 -7.39
CA PRO A 336 5.20 -6.51 -6.41
C PRO A 336 4.06 -6.12 -5.46
N ASN A 337 2.81 -6.31 -5.85
CA ASN A 337 1.64 -6.10 -4.97
C ASN A 337 1.29 -7.36 -4.15
N GLY A 338 2.09 -8.42 -4.25
CA GLY A 338 1.88 -9.68 -3.55
C GLY A 338 0.96 -10.67 -4.28
N ARG A 339 0.46 -10.34 -5.48
CA ARG A 339 -0.38 -11.22 -6.31
C ARG A 339 0.38 -12.49 -6.70
N LEU A 340 -0.27 -13.65 -6.58
CA LEU A 340 0.36 -14.93 -6.90
C LEU A 340 0.29 -15.20 -8.42
N ARG A 341 1.40 -15.69 -8.98
CA ARG A 341 1.54 -16.11 -10.37
C ARG A 341 2.13 -17.51 -10.45
N VAL A 342 1.60 -18.33 -11.34
CA VAL A 342 2.13 -19.67 -11.66
C VAL A 342 2.33 -19.75 -13.17
N ARG A 343 3.57 -20.01 -13.60
CA ARG A 343 3.90 -20.32 -14.99
C ARG A 343 4.22 -21.80 -15.13
N THR A 344 3.77 -22.41 -16.21
CA THR A 344 3.96 -23.85 -16.46
C THR A 344 4.85 -24.06 -17.67
N PHE A 345 5.79 -24.98 -17.56
CA PHE A 345 6.66 -25.41 -18.64
C PHE A 345 6.40 -26.88 -18.97
N TRP A 346 6.41 -27.24 -20.24
CA TRP A 346 6.31 -28.62 -20.73
C TRP A 346 7.62 -29.01 -21.42
N GLN A 347 8.30 -30.02 -20.89
CA GLN A 347 9.64 -30.46 -21.35
C GLN A 347 10.67 -29.32 -21.45
N GLY A 348 10.54 -28.29 -20.61
CA GLY A 348 11.36 -27.08 -20.63
C GLY A 348 10.83 -25.94 -21.52
N ASN A 349 9.67 -26.07 -22.18
CA ASN A 349 9.09 -25.01 -22.99
C ASN A 349 7.96 -24.30 -22.24
N LEU A 350 8.05 -22.98 -22.09
CA LEU A 350 7.00 -22.16 -21.45
C LEU A 350 5.66 -22.29 -22.18
N GLN A 351 4.58 -22.44 -21.41
CA GLN A 351 3.21 -22.54 -21.92
C GLN A 351 2.40 -21.31 -21.49
N ASP A 352 2.41 -20.26 -22.30
CA ASP A 352 1.82 -18.97 -21.92
C ASP A 352 0.30 -19.03 -21.65
N GLU A 353 -0.43 -19.87 -22.38
CA GLU A 353 -1.88 -20.05 -22.24
C GLU A 353 -2.27 -20.74 -20.92
N ARG A 354 -1.31 -21.37 -20.22
CA ARG A 354 -1.52 -22.09 -18.96
C ARG A 354 -1.05 -21.28 -17.74
N ASN A 355 -0.71 -20.01 -17.93
CA ASN A 355 -0.29 -19.12 -16.85
C ASN A 355 -1.49 -18.78 -15.95
N TYR A 356 -1.36 -19.04 -14.66
CA TYR A 356 -2.31 -18.56 -13.66
C TYR A 356 -1.82 -17.24 -13.09
N ARG A 357 -2.71 -16.25 -13.08
CA ARG A 357 -2.54 -14.99 -12.37
C ARG A 357 -3.72 -14.81 -11.44
N GLU A 358 -3.45 -14.76 -10.15
CA GLU A 358 -4.47 -14.79 -9.10
C GLU A 358 -5.50 -13.66 -9.23
N PRO A 359 -6.82 -13.87 -9.12
CA PRO A 359 -7.78 -12.76 -9.17
C PRO A 359 -7.54 -11.73 -8.05
N ILE A 360 -7.76 -10.43 -8.32
CA ILE A 360 -7.52 -9.34 -7.36
C ILE A 360 -8.34 -9.53 -6.08
N GLU A 361 -9.60 -9.97 -6.20
CA GLU A 361 -10.45 -10.32 -5.06
C GLU A 361 -9.79 -11.33 -4.10
N ILE A 362 -9.11 -12.35 -4.65
CA ILE A 362 -8.43 -13.36 -3.84
C ILE A 362 -7.17 -12.79 -3.18
N LEU A 363 -6.42 -11.94 -3.88
CA LEU A 363 -5.30 -11.19 -3.31
C LEU A 363 -5.77 -10.34 -2.12
N LYS A 364 -6.88 -9.59 -2.27
CA LYS A 364 -7.48 -8.74 -1.22
C LYS A 364 -7.80 -9.56 0.03
N ARG A 365 -8.51 -10.68 -0.12
CA ARG A 365 -8.81 -11.61 0.99
C ARG A 365 -7.55 -12.20 1.64
N ARG A 366 -6.55 -12.60 0.85
CA ARG A 366 -5.27 -13.09 1.39
C ARG A 366 -4.55 -12.00 2.17
N ALA A 367 -4.44 -10.80 1.61
CA ALA A 367 -3.78 -9.67 2.25
C ALA A 367 -4.45 -9.30 3.57
N PHE A 368 -5.78 -9.22 3.59
CA PHE A 368 -6.57 -9.02 4.81
C PHE A 368 -6.27 -10.11 5.86
N ALA A 369 -6.30 -11.39 5.47
CA ALA A 369 -6.05 -12.50 6.37
C ALA A 369 -4.62 -12.52 6.92
N ARG A 370 -3.61 -12.18 6.10
CA ARG A 370 -2.20 -12.06 6.53
C ARG A 370 -1.99 -10.85 7.43
N ALA A 371 -2.66 -9.74 7.14
CA ALA A 371 -2.64 -8.56 7.98
C ALA A 371 -3.24 -8.86 9.35
N LEU A 372 -4.39 -9.52 9.41
CA LEU A 372 -5.03 -9.93 10.65
C LEU A 372 -4.14 -10.84 11.50
N ASP A 373 -3.49 -11.84 10.89
CA ASP A 373 -2.55 -12.72 11.59
C ASP A 373 -1.34 -11.95 12.17
N ARG A 374 -0.94 -10.82 11.56
CA ARG A 374 0.20 -9.98 11.99
C ARG A 374 -0.20 -8.92 13.03
N THR A 375 -1.34 -8.26 12.82
CA THR A 375 -1.77 -7.12 13.62
C THR A 375 -2.63 -7.54 14.82
N GLY A 376 -3.27 -8.71 14.76
CA GLY A 376 -4.17 -9.17 15.80
C GLY A 376 -5.39 -8.27 16.03
N ILE A 377 -5.67 -7.34 15.10
CA ILE A 377 -6.79 -6.38 15.19
C ILE A 377 -7.54 -6.37 13.86
N LYS A 378 -8.84 -6.06 13.88
CA LYS A 378 -9.63 -5.78 12.68
C LYS A 378 -10.73 -4.76 12.95
N ALA A 379 -11.18 -4.06 11.92
CA ALA A 379 -12.41 -3.29 11.94
C ALA A 379 -13.39 -3.80 10.88
N LYS A 380 -14.69 -3.52 11.06
CA LYS A 380 -15.73 -3.94 10.12
C LYS A 380 -15.79 -3.01 8.92
N HIS A 381 -15.86 -1.70 9.16
CA HIS A 381 -16.04 -0.71 8.10
C HIS A 381 -15.22 0.54 8.40
N LEU A 382 -14.50 1.04 7.41
CA LEU A 382 -14.00 2.42 7.37
C LEU A 382 -14.83 3.18 6.34
N ILE A 383 -15.48 4.27 6.76
CA ILE A 383 -16.20 5.18 5.87
C ILE A 383 -15.45 6.50 5.87
N SER A 384 -15.04 6.98 4.70
CA SER A 384 -14.51 8.32 4.52
C SER A 384 -15.53 9.12 3.72
N ASP A 385 -16.27 9.98 4.42
CA ASP A 385 -17.28 10.85 3.82
C ASP A 385 -16.71 12.27 3.70
N VAL A 386 -16.53 12.73 2.47
CA VAL A 386 -15.86 14.00 2.15
C VAL A 386 -16.84 14.94 1.46
N VAL A 387 -16.90 16.17 1.95
CA VAL A 387 -17.68 17.26 1.37
C VAL A 387 -16.74 18.38 0.96
N ILE A 388 -16.83 18.77 -0.31
CA ILE A 388 -16.11 19.92 -0.86
C ILE A 388 -17.14 21.01 -1.15
N ASP A 389 -16.90 22.23 -0.67
CA ASP A 389 -17.77 23.38 -0.95
C ASP A 389 -17.25 24.25 -2.12
N GLU A 390 -18.03 25.26 -2.49
CA GLU A 390 -17.80 26.09 -3.70
C GLU A 390 -16.47 26.85 -3.68
N VAL A 391 -15.88 27.05 -2.50
CA VAL A 391 -14.60 27.75 -2.32
C VAL A 391 -13.44 26.79 -2.05
N GLY A 392 -13.69 25.48 -2.08
CA GLY A 392 -12.66 24.45 -1.91
C GLY A 392 -12.31 24.18 -0.46
N HIS A 393 -13.17 24.53 0.50
CA HIS A 393 -13.03 23.95 1.83
C HIS A 393 -13.34 22.45 1.76
N LEU A 394 -12.51 21.66 2.42
CA LEU A 394 -12.70 20.23 2.57
C LEU A 394 -13.20 19.98 4.01
N ARG A 395 -14.25 19.17 4.13
CA ARG A 395 -14.69 18.59 5.40
C ARG A 395 -14.77 17.09 5.21
N SER A 396 -14.12 16.30 6.05
CA SER A 396 -14.27 14.86 6.05
C SER A 396 -14.72 14.35 7.41
N LEU A 397 -15.48 13.26 7.40
CA LEU A 397 -15.85 12.47 8.56
C LEU A 397 -15.43 11.02 8.32
N ASP A 398 -14.32 10.63 8.92
CA ASP A 398 -13.74 9.31 8.81
C ASP A 398 -14.20 8.42 9.96
N THR A 399 -15.14 7.53 9.69
CA THR A 399 -15.74 6.63 10.68
C THR A 399 -15.16 5.23 10.60
N THR A 400 -14.58 4.75 11.69
CA THR A 400 -14.15 3.35 11.84
C THR A 400 -15.11 2.62 12.76
N SER A 401 -15.80 1.60 12.24
CA SER A 401 -16.78 0.83 13.01
C SER A 401 -16.27 -0.53 13.46
N HIS A 402 -16.68 -0.92 14.67
CA HIS A 402 -16.44 -2.24 15.25
C HIS A 402 -14.95 -2.68 15.24
N LEU A 403 -14.04 -1.79 15.61
CA LEU A 403 -12.64 -2.13 15.88
C LEU A 403 -12.58 -3.15 17.03
N ARG A 404 -11.86 -4.26 16.80
CA ARG A 404 -11.69 -5.36 17.76
C ARG A 404 -10.25 -5.83 17.81
N VAL A 405 -9.81 -6.21 19.01
CA VAL A 405 -8.61 -7.03 19.21
C VAL A 405 -9.02 -8.50 19.15
N MET A 406 -8.36 -9.27 18.31
CA MET A 406 -8.63 -10.70 18.09
C MET A 406 -7.67 -11.60 18.87
N ASP A 407 -6.46 -11.11 19.14
CA ASP A 407 -5.43 -11.84 19.86
C ASP A 407 -5.62 -11.69 21.39
N LYS A 408 -5.77 -12.82 22.08
CA LYS A 408 -6.05 -12.87 23.52
C LYS A 408 -4.90 -12.37 24.38
N ASP A 409 -3.68 -12.47 23.87
CA ASP A 409 -2.47 -12.08 24.60
C ASP A 409 -2.09 -10.62 24.32
N ARG A 410 -2.89 -9.91 23.51
CA ARG A 410 -2.61 -8.54 23.06
C ARG A 410 -3.59 -7.54 23.66
N THR A 411 -3.06 -6.38 24.01
CA THR A 411 -3.83 -5.18 24.27
C THR A 411 -3.43 -4.08 23.29
N LEU A 412 -4.36 -3.20 22.99
CA LEU A 412 -4.18 -2.10 22.06
C LEU A 412 -4.42 -0.79 22.82
N THR A 413 -3.40 0.06 22.93
CA THR A 413 -3.46 1.32 23.68
C THR A 413 -3.88 2.52 22.82
N GLY A 414 -3.99 2.36 21.50
CA GLY A 414 -4.46 3.39 20.60
C GLY A 414 -4.56 2.92 19.14
N LEU A 415 -4.50 3.86 18.19
CA LEU A 415 -4.01 3.67 16.82
C LEU A 415 -3.51 4.96 16.21
N VAL A 416 -2.73 4.89 15.14
CA VAL A 416 -2.52 6.10 14.32
C VAL A 416 -3.79 6.39 13.58
N SER A 417 -4.11 7.67 13.52
CA SER A 417 -5.25 8.15 12.76
C SER A 417 -5.03 8.00 11.25
N ASN A 418 -6.11 7.86 10.49
CA ASN A 418 -6.07 7.93 9.03
C ASN A 418 -6.09 9.37 8.50
N VAL A 419 -5.94 10.37 9.39
CA VAL A 419 -5.91 11.80 9.05
C VAL A 419 -4.94 12.07 7.91
N ASP A 420 -5.51 12.48 6.78
CA ASP A 420 -4.76 12.73 5.56
C ASP A 420 -4.55 14.24 5.47
N LEU A 421 -3.29 14.68 5.51
CA LEU A 421 -2.98 16.10 5.44
C LEU A 421 -3.57 16.68 4.14
N ALA A 422 -4.48 17.63 4.30
CA ALA A 422 -5.00 18.51 3.26
C ALA A 422 -3.94 18.78 2.17
N PRO A 423 -4.23 18.52 0.87
CA PRO A 423 -3.23 18.56 -0.20
C PRO A 423 -2.36 19.83 -0.26
N HIS A 424 -2.87 20.96 0.22
CA HIS A 424 -2.24 22.28 0.07
C HIS A 424 -2.01 23.06 1.38
N ASP A 425 -1.79 22.34 2.49
CA ASP A 425 -1.30 22.82 3.80
C ASP A 425 -1.88 24.15 4.30
N THR A 426 -3.21 24.19 4.41
CA THR A 426 -3.95 25.24 5.07
C THR A 426 -4.64 24.64 6.28
N ARG A 427 -4.09 24.93 7.48
CA ARG A 427 -4.60 24.60 8.83
C ARG A 427 -5.70 23.53 8.87
N LEU A 428 -5.33 22.34 9.30
CA LEU A 428 -6.23 21.23 9.54
C LEU A 428 -6.83 21.31 10.96
N ASP A 429 -8.13 21.57 11.05
CA ASP A 429 -8.87 21.39 12.30
C ASP A 429 -9.32 19.93 12.37
N VAL A 430 -8.82 19.19 13.36
CA VAL A 430 -9.12 17.76 13.57
C VAL A 430 -9.73 17.58 14.94
N GLU A 431 -10.81 16.80 15.02
CA GLU A 431 -11.38 16.38 16.28
C GLU A 431 -11.95 14.96 16.23
N LEU A 432 -12.13 14.40 17.43
CA LEU A 432 -12.80 13.12 17.61
C LEU A 432 -14.27 13.38 17.92
N GLU A 433 -15.15 13.08 16.96
CA GLU A 433 -16.58 13.37 17.04
C GLU A 433 -17.36 12.23 17.74
N GLU A 434 -17.08 10.97 17.36
CA GLU A 434 -17.63 9.78 18.02
C GLU A 434 -16.53 9.01 18.77
N GLY A 435 -16.86 8.44 19.92
CA GLY A 435 -15.95 7.63 20.74
C GLY A 435 -15.02 8.44 21.66
N SER A 436 -15.27 9.74 21.81
CA SER A 436 -14.50 10.66 22.67
C SER A 436 -14.61 10.39 24.18
N ASP A 437 -15.60 9.60 24.58
CA ASP A 437 -15.73 9.07 25.95
C ASP A 437 -14.68 7.99 26.27
N ARG A 438 -14.20 7.26 25.25
CA ARG A 438 -13.27 6.14 25.39
C ARG A 438 -11.90 6.38 24.75
N ALA A 439 -11.75 7.44 23.98
CA ALA A 439 -10.50 7.78 23.30
C ALA A 439 -10.29 9.30 23.22
N ALA A 440 -9.05 9.70 22.99
CA ALA A 440 -8.68 11.07 22.71
C ALA A 440 -7.71 11.11 21.53
N LEU A 441 -7.88 12.09 20.64
CA LEU A 441 -6.92 12.34 19.57
C LEU A 441 -5.78 13.21 20.11
N CYS A 442 -4.54 12.82 19.81
CA CYS A 442 -3.32 13.50 20.21
C CYS A 442 -2.26 13.46 19.12
N VAL A 443 -1.17 14.17 19.34
CA VAL A 443 0.02 14.13 18.48
C VAL A 443 1.08 13.29 19.18
N ARG A 444 1.78 12.42 18.44
CA ARG A 444 2.82 11.56 19.02
C ARG A 444 4.10 11.62 18.19
N ASP A 445 5.25 11.68 18.87
CA ASP A 445 6.57 11.67 18.24
C ASP A 445 7.16 10.24 18.13
N ASP A 446 8.33 10.11 17.51
CA ASP A 446 9.05 8.83 17.37
C ASP A 446 9.49 8.24 18.72
N ALA A 447 9.77 9.09 19.72
CA ALA A 447 10.11 8.66 21.08
C ALA A 447 8.89 8.14 21.85
N GLY A 448 7.70 8.28 21.27
CA GLY A 448 6.43 7.83 21.82
C GLY A 448 5.77 8.82 22.78
N ASN A 449 6.31 10.03 22.92
CA ASN A 449 5.73 11.10 23.75
C ASN A 449 4.41 11.58 23.14
N LEU A 450 3.42 11.81 24.01
CA LEU A 450 2.10 12.29 23.62
C LEU A 450 1.97 13.78 23.91
N TYR A 451 1.50 14.53 22.91
CA TYR A 451 1.24 15.95 22.95
C TYR A 451 -0.24 16.20 22.69
N ARG A 452 -0.82 17.22 23.31
CA ARG A 452 -2.18 17.65 22.98
C ARG A 452 -2.21 18.17 21.53
N LEU A 453 -3.38 18.10 20.89
CA LEU A 453 -3.59 18.76 19.61
C LEU A 453 -3.17 20.23 19.71
N ASN A 454 -2.41 20.71 18.73
CA ASN A 454 -1.88 22.07 18.67
C ASN A 454 -0.89 22.47 19.79
N ASP A 455 -0.29 21.53 20.54
CA ASP A 455 0.77 21.87 21.48
C ASP A 455 1.97 22.48 20.73
N PRO A 456 2.38 23.73 21.03
CA PRO A 456 3.50 24.38 20.34
C PRO A 456 4.85 23.68 20.57
N ARG A 457 4.94 22.78 21.56
CA ARG A 457 6.13 21.98 21.84
C ARG A 457 6.18 20.68 21.04
N SER A 458 5.11 20.34 20.30
CA SER A 458 5.09 19.13 19.48
C SER A 458 6.14 19.22 18.37
N PRO A 459 7.01 18.21 18.20
CA PRO A 459 7.98 18.18 17.10
C PRO A 459 7.30 18.21 15.73
N ALA A 460 7.96 18.81 14.74
CA ALA A 460 7.47 18.80 13.36
C ALA A 460 7.27 17.36 12.85
N ASP A 461 8.18 16.45 13.20
CA ASP A 461 8.21 15.04 12.76
C ASP A 461 7.23 14.11 13.52
N SER A 462 6.08 14.62 13.99
CA SER A 462 5.09 13.85 14.74
C SER A 462 3.96 13.33 13.84
N PHE A 463 3.07 12.46 14.33
CA PHE A 463 1.88 12.00 13.60
C PHE A 463 0.63 12.05 14.48
N TYR A 464 -0.56 12.04 13.87
CA TYR A 464 -1.84 11.98 14.58
C TYR A 464 -2.07 10.58 15.18
N TRP A 465 -2.47 10.54 16.44
CA TRP A 465 -2.64 9.32 17.21
C TRP A 465 -3.96 9.34 17.97
N LEU A 466 -4.77 8.31 17.79
CA LEU A 466 -5.93 8.02 18.61
C LEU A 466 -5.47 7.25 19.85
N ASN A 467 -5.47 7.88 21.00
CA ASN A 467 -5.10 7.26 22.28
C ASN A 467 -6.36 6.76 23.00
N PHE A 468 -6.41 5.49 23.39
CA PHE A 468 -7.53 4.98 24.17
C PHE A 468 -7.37 5.30 25.66
N HIS A 469 -8.45 5.69 26.31
CA HIS A 469 -8.48 5.92 27.77
C HIS A 469 -8.21 4.63 28.52
N GLU A 470 -8.78 3.53 28.03
CA GLU A 470 -8.50 2.17 28.49
C GLU A 470 -8.03 1.31 27.31
N PRO A 471 -6.99 0.48 27.48
CA PRO A 471 -6.53 -0.40 26.41
C PRO A 471 -7.64 -1.36 25.95
N LEU A 472 -7.81 -1.50 24.63
CA LEU A 472 -8.70 -2.50 24.07
C LEU A 472 -8.06 -3.89 24.16
N ALA A 473 -8.83 -4.89 24.54
CA ALA A 473 -8.39 -6.27 24.69
C ALA A 473 -9.37 -7.24 24.01
N ALA A 474 -8.91 -8.47 23.73
CA ALA A 474 -9.78 -9.47 23.11
C ALA A 474 -10.98 -9.83 23.98
N GLY A 475 -12.15 -9.97 23.35
CA GLY A 475 -13.41 -10.30 24.02
C GLY A 475 -14.16 -9.09 24.60
N GLN A 476 -13.58 -7.89 24.60
CA GLN A 476 -14.30 -6.67 24.92
C GLN A 476 -15.30 -6.27 23.81
N GLN A 477 -16.23 -5.38 24.17
CA GLN A 477 -17.17 -4.82 23.19
C GLN A 477 -16.41 -4.06 22.08
N PRO A 478 -16.85 -4.17 20.81
CA PRO A 478 -16.22 -3.47 19.70
C PRO A 478 -16.21 -1.96 19.94
N PHE A 479 -15.17 -1.29 19.45
CA PHE A 479 -15.06 0.16 19.53
C PHE A 479 -15.36 0.81 18.18
N THR A 480 -16.19 1.84 18.19
CA THR A 480 -16.47 2.69 17.01
C THR A 480 -16.02 4.10 17.35
N PHE A 481 -15.41 4.77 16.38
CA PHE A 481 -15.02 6.16 16.50
C PHE A 481 -15.12 6.86 15.15
N ALA A 482 -15.27 8.18 15.18
CA ALA A 482 -15.32 9.03 14.00
C ALA A 482 -14.42 10.25 14.19
N ILE A 483 -13.55 10.49 13.21
CA ILE A 483 -12.62 11.61 13.20
C ILE A 483 -13.13 12.61 12.18
N ARG A 484 -13.38 13.84 12.63
CA ARG A 484 -13.73 14.94 11.74
C ARG A 484 -12.49 15.73 11.41
N GLU A 485 -12.29 15.98 10.12
CA GLU A 485 -11.25 16.87 9.62
C GLU A 485 -11.89 17.98 8.82
N ALA A 486 -11.34 19.19 8.94
CA ALA A 486 -11.74 20.31 8.12
C ALA A 486 -10.53 21.17 7.77
N ALA A 487 -10.43 21.54 6.49
CA ALA A 487 -9.35 22.33 5.95
C ALA A 487 -9.89 23.39 5.00
N ALA A 488 -9.41 24.64 5.16
CA ALA A 488 -9.92 25.76 4.38
C ALA A 488 -9.18 25.88 3.03
N ASN A 489 -9.89 25.97 1.89
CA ASN A 489 -9.31 26.17 0.55
C ASN A 489 -8.27 25.10 0.19
N SER A 490 -8.47 23.89 0.73
CA SER A 490 -7.55 22.77 0.59
C SER A 490 -7.68 22.04 -0.74
N MET A 491 -8.77 22.24 -1.48
CA MET A 491 -8.95 21.65 -2.81
C MET A 491 -8.76 22.73 -3.87
N ALA A 492 -8.04 22.43 -4.96
CA ALA A 492 -7.99 23.36 -6.07
C ALA A 492 -9.37 23.42 -6.76
N MET A 493 -9.87 24.64 -6.94
CA MET A 493 -11.16 24.89 -7.57
C MET A 493 -11.04 25.37 -9.02
N SER A 494 -9.81 25.59 -9.48
CA SER A 494 -9.49 26.07 -10.84
C SER A 494 -8.16 25.52 -11.36
N GLN A 495 -8.01 25.51 -12.69
CA GLN A 495 -6.74 25.14 -13.33
C GLN A 495 -5.61 26.11 -12.95
N TRP A 496 -5.92 27.40 -12.75
CA TRP A 496 -4.94 28.38 -12.27
C TRP A 496 -4.39 28.01 -10.89
N GLU A 497 -5.23 27.56 -9.95
CA GLU A 497 -4.76 27.09 -8.64
C GLU A 497 -3.83 25.88 -8.76
N ILE A 498 -4.15 24.92 -9.64
CA ILE A 498 -3.25 23.79 -9.94
C ILE A 498 -1.92 24.28 -10.50
N GLU A 499 -1.95 25.20 -11.47
CA GLU A 499 -0.74 25.78 -12.06
C GLU A 499 0.12 26.47 -11.00
N GLN A 500 -0.48 27.30 -10.16
CA GLN A 500 0.23 27.91 -9.06
C GLN A 500 0.81 26.83 -8.17
N ARG A 501 0.00 25.91 -7.63
CA ARG A 501 0.46 24.88 -6.68
C ARG A 501 1.56 23.96 -7.26
N SER A 502 1.57 23.73 -8.57
CA SER A 502 2.54 22.84 -9.23
C SER A 502 3.98 23.39 -9.38
N HIS A 503 4.22 24.72 -9.30
CA HIS A 503 5.55 25.38 -9.40
C HIS A 503 6.51 24.81 -10.48
N GLY A 504 5.98 24.32 -11.60
CA GLY A 504 6.80 23.68 -12.64
C GLY A 504 7.45 22.34 -12.26
N ARG A 505 7.11 21.74 -11.11
CA ARG A 505 7.55 20.39 -10.71
C ARG A 505 6.74 19.27 -11.38
N GLY A 506 5.59 19.60 -11.94
CA GLY A 506 4.78 18.76 -12.83
C GLY A 506 4.15 19.64 -13.91
N GLY A 507 4.75 19.67 -15.10
CA GLY A 507 4.14 20.32 -16.26
C GLY A 507 3.09 19.41 -16.92
N ALA A 508 2.67 19.75 -18.15
CA ALA A 508 1.80 18.89 -18.96
C ALA A 508 2.34 17.45 -19.22
N GLY A 509 3.58 17.16 -18.83
CA GLY A 509 4.17 15.82 -18.87
C GLY A 509 3.94 14.97 -17.60
N ASP A 510 3.43 15.56 -16.51
CA ASP A 510 2.98 14.82 -15.33
C ASP A 510 1.58 14.25 -15.59
N PRO A 511 1.38 12.90 -15.53
CA PRO A 511 0.07 12.30 -15.76
C PRO A 511 -1.01 12.72 -14.76
N ASP A 512 -0.63 13.30 -13.61
CA ASP A 512 -1.55 13.81 -12.60
C ASP A 512 -1.78 15.33 -12.70
N TYR A 513 -1.18 16.00 -13.68
CA TYR A 513 -1.40 17.44 -13.87
C TYR A 513 -2.87 17.76 -14.16
N GLY A 514 -3.43 18.71 -13.41
CA GLY A 514 -4.84 19.11 -13.53
C GLY A 514 -5.81 18.23 -12.73
N TYR A 515 -5.32 17.32 -11.90
CA TYR A 515 -6.14 16.44 -11.07
C TYR A 515 -6.04 16.78 -9.59
N GLU A 516 -7.16 16.61 -8.89
CA GLU A 516 -7.25 16.58 -7.44
C GLU A 516 -7.74 15.20 -7.00
N GLU A 517 -7.48 14.84 -5.75
CA GLU A 517 -7.87 13.55 -5.20
C GLU A 517 -8.13 13.61 -3.69
N VAL A 518 -9.05 12.77 -3.21
CA VAL A 518 -9.25 12.49 -1.79
C VAL A 518 -9.36 11.00 -1.58
N GLY A 519 -8.94 10.51 -0.41
CA GLY A 519 -8.94 9.09 -0.14
C GLY A 519 -8.41 8.75 1.23
N SER A 520 -8.15 7.46 1.44
CA SER A 520 -7.67 6.94 2.72
C SER A 520 -6.53 5.95 2.52
N HIS A 521 -5.56 6.01 3.43
CA HIS A 521 -4.51 4.99 3.53
C HIS A 521 -4.95 3.87 4.48
N ILE A 522 -4.83 2.61 4.04
CA ILE A 522 -5.27 1.46 4.85
C ILE A 522 -4.12 0.94 5.69
N SER A 523 -4.15 1.26 6.98
CA SER A 523 -3.06 0.96 7.93
C SER A 523 -3.26 -0.34 8.72
N TYR A 524 -4.45 -0.92 8.71
CA TYR A 524 -4.82 -2.17 9.40
C TYR A 524 -5.94 -2.88 8.62
N PRO A 525 -6.18 -4.19 8.85
CA PRO A 525 -7.20 -4.92 8.10
C PRO A 525 -8.62 -4.42 8.45
N ILE A 526 -9.35 -4.03 7.42
CA ILE A 526 -10.75 -3.62 7.46
C ILE A 526 -11.56 -4.48 6.49
N GLU A 527 -12.77 -4.90 6.87
CA GLU A 527 -13.59 -5.78 6.02
C GLU A 527 -14.17 -5.01 4.83
N LYS A 528 -14.52 -3.73 5.02
CA LYS A 528 -15.04 -2.85 3.98
C LYS A 528 -14.49 -1.42 4.11
N LEU A 529 -14.22 -0.78 2.99
CA LEU A 529 -13.95 0.66 2.86
C LEU A 529 -15.03 1.29 1.98
N THR A 530 -15.61 2.40 2.42
CA THR A 530 -16.46 3.25 1.58
C THR A 530 -15.81 4.63 1.50
N ILE A 531 -15.58 5.11 0.28
CA ILE A 531 -15.15 6.50 0.05
C ILE A 531 -16.31 7.20 -0.65
N ARG A 532 -16.83 8.24 -0.01
CA ARG A 532 -17.91 9.07 -0.51
C ARG A 532 -17.42 10.50 -0.67
N VAL A 533 -17.66 11.09 -1.83
CA VAL A 533 -17.26 12.48 -2.14
C VAL A 533 -18.45 13.25 -2.68
N THR A 534 -18.82 14.29 -1.97
CA THR A 534 -19.89 15.23 -2.35
C THR A 534 -19.28 16.47 -2.97
N PHE A 535 -19.65 16.76 -4.22
CA PHE A 535 -19.15 17.90 -4.97
C PHE A 535 -20.11 19.10 -4.95
N PRO A 536 -19.58 20.33 -5.01
CA PRO A 536 -20.40 21.53 -5.05
C PRO A 536 -21.11 21.72 -6.42
N PRO A 537 -22.11 22.62 -6.51
CA PRO A 537 -22.83 22.98 -7.73
C PRO A 537 -21.97 23.16 -8.98
N ASN A 538 -20.87 23.91 -8.87
CA ASN A 538 -19.94 24.22 -9.96
C ASN A 538 -19.12 23.03 -10.48
N PHE A 539 -19.21 21.87 -9.84
CA PHE A 539 -18.53 20.63 -10.24
C PHE A 539 -19.49 19.64 -10.94
N GLU A 540 -20.68 20.10 -11.33
CA GLU A 540 -21.64 19.28 -12.07
C GLU A 540 -21.04 18.71 -13.37
N GLY A 541 -21.26 17.42 -13.62
CA GLY A 541 -20.70 16.71 -14.78
C GLY A 541 -19.29 16.13 -14.56
N ILE A 542 -18.64 16.40 -13.42
CA ILE A 542 -17.37 15.76 -13.07
C ILE A 542 -17.62 14.33 -12.62
N ALA A 543 -16.92 13.40 -13.27
CA ALA A 543 -16.84 12.00 -12.88
C ALA A 543 -15.43 11.71 -12.33
N PRO A 544 -15.28 11.39 -11.04
CA PRO A 544 -14.02 10.91 -10.49
C PRO A 544 -13.73 9.50 -11.00
N ARG A 545 -12.48 9.08 -10.85
CA ARG A 545 -12.01 7.72 -11.08
C ARG A 545 -11.34 7.18 -9.82
N PRO A 546 -11.51 5.90 -9.45
CA PRO A 546 -10.71 5.30 -8.41
C PRO A 546 -9.25 5.27 -8.82
N ARG A 547 -8.40 5.58 -7.85
CA ARG A 547 -6.95 5.52 -7.96
C ARG A 547 -6.42 4.74 -6.77
N CYS A 548 -5.66 3.69 -7.06
CA CYS A 548 -5.06 2.83 -6.05
C CYS A 548 -3.55 2.96 -6.12
N ARG A 549 -2.92 3.20 -4.98
CA ARG A 549 -1.46 3.32 -4.87
C ARG A 549 -0.96 2.44 -3.74
N ARG A 550 0.14 1.74 -3.96
CA ARG A 550 0.74 0.81 -2.99
C ARG A 550 2.05 1.35 -2.45
N HIS A 551 2.33 1.03 -1.19
CA HIS A 551 3.64 1.31 -0.61
C HIS A 551 4.76 0.57 -1.38
N PRO A 552 5.93 1.18 -1.64
CA PRO A 552 7.02 0.55 -2.39
C PRO A 552 7.56 -0.71 -1.70
N ALA A 553 7.44 -0.79 -0.37
CA ALA A 553 7.81 -1.98 0.40
C ALA A 553 6.81 -3.15 0.27
N MET A 554 5.71 -3.03 -0.46
CA MET A 554 4.80 -4.17 -0.70
C MET A 554 5.52 -5.32 -1.44
N PRO A 555 5.17 -6.59 -1.16
CA PRO A 555 4.18 -7.07 -0.17
C PRO A 555 4.74 -7.16 1.26
N ASP A 556 5.96 -6.69 1.45
CA ASP A 556 6.73 -6.71 2.67
C ASP A 556 6.44 -5.54 3.60
N PHE A 557 5.40 -4.76 3.28
CA PHE A 557 4.94 -3.62 4.06
C PHE A 557 4.80 -4.04 5.52
N PRO A 558 5.55 -3.40 6.43
CA PRO A 558 5.51 -3.77 7.82
C PRO A 558 4.20 -3.26 8.38
N LEU A 559 3.24 -4.17 8.47
CA LEU A 559 1.97 -3.99 9.17
C LEU A 559 2.17 -3.94 10.68
N ARG A 560 3.34 -3.47 11.15
CA ARG A 560 3.48 -3.19 12.55
C ARG A 560 2.64 -1.97 12.85
N TYR A 561 2.02 -2.06 14.00
CA TYR A 561 1.44 -0.95 14.72
C TYR A 561 2.53 0.07 15.18
N LEU A 562 3.67 0.17 14.48
CA LEU A 562 4.75 1.07 14.83
C LEU A 562 4.57 2.42 14.11
N PRO A 563 4.66 3.54 14.82
CA PRO A 563 4.56 4.85 14.21
C PRO A 563 5.71 5.25 13.28
N GLU A 564 6.85 4.58 13.41
CA GLU A 564 8.14 4.95 12.79
C GLU A 564 8.17 4.91 11.25
N GLN A 565 7.15 4.36 10.58
CA GLN A 565 7.11 4.18 9.12
C GLN A 565 5.93 4.89 8.44
N ARG A 566 5.43 5.96 9.05
CA ARG A 566 4.16 6.60 8.68
C ARG A 566 4.36 8.00 8.12
N PRO A 567 3.35 8.56 7.43
CA PRO A 567 3.36 9.96 7.05
C PRO A 567 3.47 10.81 8.32
N ARG A 568 4.56 11.56 8.43
CA ARG A 568 4.77 12.52 9.51
C ARG A 568 4.13 13.85 9.13
N ARG A 569 3.72 14.61 10.13
CA ARG A 569 3.28 15.98 10.01
C ARG A 569 4.41 16.77 9.32
N ASN A 570 4.05 17.60 8.35
CA ASN A 570 4.97 18.46 7.60
C ASN A 570 6.12 17.73 6.87
N GLN A 571 6.06 16.40 6.69
CA GLN A 571 7.00 15.66 5.85
C GLN A 571 6.34 15.24 4.52
N PRO A 572 7.12 15.20 3.42
CA PRO A 572 6.61 14.68 2.17
C PRO A 572 6.19 13.22 2.32
N ARG A 573 4.98 12.90 1.83
CA ARG A 573 4.44 11.54 1.83
C ARG A 573 5.41 10.60 1.10
N PRO A 574 5.59 9.35 1.56
CA PRO A 574 6.37 8.37 0.82
C PRO A 574 5.81 8.22 -0.60
N GLN A 575 6.69 8.16 -1.60
CA GLN A 575 6.26 8.04 -2.99
C GLN A 575 5.61 6.66 -3.20
N LEU A 576 4.27 6.65 -3.24
CA LEU A 576 3.50 5.45 -3.51
C LEU A 576 3.52 5.12 -5.00
N ILE A 577 3.43 3.85 -5.32
CA ILE A 577 3.46 3.35 -6.71
C ILE A 577 2.02 3.09 -7.17
N SER A 578 1.64 3.54 -8.37
CA SER A 578 0.32 3.23 -8.95
C SER A 578 0.11 1.72 -9.09
N ASP A 579 -1.10 1.26 -8.78
CA ASP A 579 -1.56 -0.10 -9.04
C ASP A 579 -2.83 -0.04 -9.92
N ASP A 580 -2.61 -0.01 -11.24
CA ASP A 580 -3.67 0.17 -12.23
C ASP A 580 -4.61 -1.03 -12.31
N ASP A 581 -4.13 -2.23 -11.97
CA ASP A 581 -4.96 -3.44 -11.95
C ASP A 581 -5.95 -3.39 -10.78
N LEU A 582 -5.50 -2.92 -9.61
CA LEU A 582 -6.36 -2.70 -8.47
C LEU A 582 -7.37 -1.58 -8.77
N ALA A 583 -6.92 -0.45 -9.32
CA ALA A 583 -7.80 0.66 -9.70
C ALA A 583 -8.89 0.26 -10.72
N LYS A 584 -8.54 -0.57 -11.71
CA LYS A 584 -9.51 -1.12 -12.69
C LYS A 584 -10.55 -2.03 -12.05
N GLU A 585 -10.16 -2.79 -11.03
CA GLU A 585 -11.10 -3.65 -10.31
C GLU A 585 -12.09 -2.80 -9.50
N GLU A 586 -11.60 -1.83 -8.73
CA GLU A 586 -12.46 -0.98 -7.89
C GLU A 586 -13.33 -0.01 -8.71
N MET A 587 -12.95 0.32 -9.95
CA MET A 587 -13.77 1.13 -10.87
C MET A 587 -15.18 0.55 -11.08
N ARG A 588 -15.35 -0.77 -10.97
CA ARG A 588 -16.66 -1.42 -11.16
C ARG A 588 -17.66 -1.11 -10.03
N GLU A 589 -17.15 -0.71 -8.88
CA GLU A 589 -17.94 -0.42 -7.67
C GLU A 589 -18.22 1.07 -7.50
N LEU A 590 -17.76 1.92 -8.42
CA LEU A 590 -18.03 3.36 -8.38
C LEU A 590 -19.48 3.64 -8.82
N THR A 591 -20.23 4.32 -7.95
CA THR A 591 -21.61 4.70 -8.16
C THR A 591 -21.82 6.20 -7.91
N TYR A 592 -22.90 6.76 -8.45
CA TYR A 592 -23.28 8.16 -8.25
C TYR A 592 -24.69 8.23 -7.66
N ASP A 593 -24.81 8.87 -6.49
CA ASP A 593 -26.09 9.22 -5.89
C ASP A 593 -26.50 10.63 -6.34
N ALA A 594 -27.53 10.69 -7.18
CA ALA A 594 -28.06 11.95 -7.69
C ALA A 594 -28.80 12.80 -6.63
N ARG A 595 -29.31 12.20 -5.54
CA ARG A 595 -30.02 12.93 -4.48
C ARG A 595 -29.05 13.76 -3.67
N ASP A 596 -27.94 13.14 -3.30
CA ASP A 596 -26.93 13.76 -2.45
C ASP A 596 -25.77 14.37 -3.26
N ARG A 597 -25.78 14.21 -4.59
CA ARG A 597 -24.71 14.64 -5.52
C ARG A 597 -23.35 14.07 -5.13
N ALA A 598 -23.35 12.83 -4.68
CA ALA A 598 -22.20 12.16 -4.11
C ALA A 598 -21.75 11.01 -5.00
N TRP A 599 -20.45 10.90 -5.21
CA TRP A 599 -19.83 9.70 -5.77
C TRP A 599 -19.43 8.78 -4.62
N GLU A 600 -19.70 7.50 -4.76
CA GLU A 600 -19.41 6.48 -3.75
C GLU A 600 -18.71 5.29 -4.39
N VAL A 601 -17.60 4.85 -3.79
CA VAL A 601 -16.97 3.57 -4.12
C VAL A 601 -16.89 2.71 -2.87
N GLU A 602 -17.35 1.47 -2.99
CA GLU A 602 -17.28 0.46 -1.95
C GLU A 602 -16.21 -0.58 -2.29
N ILE A 603 -15.30 -0.84 -1.35
CA ILE A 603 -14.12 -1.68 -1.56
C ILE A 603 -14.10 -2.75 -0.48
N ASP A 604 -14.34 -4.00 -0.86
CA ASP A 604 -14.27 -5.13 0.05
C ASP A 604 -12.83 -5.57 0.32
N HIS A 605 -12.46 -5.76 1.58
CA HIS A 605 -11.12 -6.21 2.01
C HIS A 605 -9.97 -5.41 1.38
N PRO A 606 -9.96 -4.07 1.47
CA PRO A 606 -8.89 -3.27 0.90
C PRO A 606 -7.54 -3.71 1.49
N ILE A 607 -6.55 -3.85 0.61
CA ILE A 607 -5.19 -4.31 0.93
C ILE A 607 -4.51 -3.31 1.89
N PRO A 608 -4.15 -3.72 3.12
CA PRO A 608 -3.37 -2.88 4.02
C PRO A 608 -2.00 -2.53 3.44
N GLY A 609 -1.57 -1.28 3.60
CA GLY A 609 -0.40 -0.70 2.94
C GLY A 609 -0.69 -0.07 1.57
N CYS A 610 -1.95 -0.08 1.12
CA CYS A 610 -2.40 0.65 -0.06
C CYS A 610 -3.24 1.87 0.33
N SER A 611 -3.19 2.90 -0.49
CA SER A 611 -4.09 4.05 -0.46
C SER A 611 -5.10 3.93 -1.60
N TYR A 612 -6.36 4.19 -1.26
CA TYR A 612 -7.48 4.21 -2.19
C TYR A 612 -8.03 5.63 -2.20
N SER A 613 -8.22 6.19 -3.38
CA SER A 613 -8.65 7.58 -3.55
C SER A 613 -9.57 7.72 -4.75
N LEU A 614 -10.46 8.70 -4.71
CA LEU A 614 -11.19 9.18 -5.88
C LEU A 614 -10.44 10.39 -6.43
N GLN A 615 -10.00 10.30 -7.68
CA GLN A 615 -9.27 11.35 -8.39
C GLN A 615 -10.17 11.94 -9.47
N TRP A 616 -10.24 13.25 -9.60
CA TRP A 616 -10.99 13.93 -10.65
C TRP A 616 -10.16 15.03 -11.28
N ARG A 617 -10.53 15.38 -12.51
CA ARG A 617 -9.95 16.55 -13.16
C ARG A 617 -10.62 17.79 -12.60
N VAL A 618 -9.83 18.76 -12.14
CA VAL A 618 -10.35 20.05 -11.69
C VAL A 618 -11.08 20.69 -12.87
N PRO A 619 -12.31 21.22 -12.66
CA PRO A 619 -13.03 21.85 -13.76
C PRO A 619 -12.16 22.95 -14.35
N ASP A 620 -12.10 22.94 -15.68
CA ASP A 620 -11.53 24.03 -16.46
C ASP A 620 -12.71 24.88 -16.93
N PRO A 621 -13.17 25.89 -16.16
CA PRO A 621 -14.25 26.75 -16.61
C PRO A 621 -13.87 27.52 -17.89
N ARG A 622 -12.59 27.52 -18.31
CA ARG A 622 -12.06 28.29 -19.43
C ARG A 622 -10.80 27.65 -20.04
N ALA A 623 -10.96 26.68 -20.92
CA ALA A 623 -9.92 26.50 -21.93
C ALA A 623 -9.68 27.85 -22.66
N PRO A 624 -8.44 28.25 -22.91
CA PRO A 624 -7.45 28.81 -21.99
C PRO A 624 -7.65 30.34 -21.80
N GLN A 625 -8.14 30.80 -20.66
CA GLN A 625 -7.89 32.20 -20.28
C GLN A 625 -6.91 32.22 -19.13
N LYS A 626 -5.62 32.13 -19.49
CA LYS A 626 -4.54 32.56 -18.60
C LYS A 626 -4.92 33.90 -18.00
N VAL A 627 -4.59 34.08 -16.72
CA VAL A 627 -4.57 35.39 -16.06
C VAL A 627 -4.09 36.43 -17.05
N CYS A 628 -4.90 37.47 -17.26
CA CYS A 628 -4.59 38.49 -18.26
C CYS A 628 -3.14 38.98 -18.09
N ASP A 629 -2.38 39.08 -19.18
CA ASP A 629 -0.98 39.54 -19.15
C ASP A 629 -0.84 40.88 -18.42
N ARG A 630 -1.88 41.72 -18.50
CA ARG A 630 -1.97 42.99 -17.76
C ARG A 630 -2.08 42.79 -16.24
N SER A 631 -2.88 41.84 -15.77
CA SER A 631 -2.97 41.48 -14.34
C SER A 631 -1.61 40.97 -13.84
N THR A 632 -0.93 40.14 -14.64
CA THR A 632 0.43 39.66 -14.35
C THR A 632 1.45 40.80 -14.31
N ALA A 633 1.37 41.73 -15.26
CA ALA A 633 2.23 42.91 -15.31
C ALA A 633 2.02 43.81 -14.09
N TYR A 634 0.77 44.06 -13.69
CA TYR A 634 0.44 44.84 -12.50
C TYR A 634 0.97 44.18 -11.22
N ARG A 635 0.84 42.86 -11.08
CA ARG A 635 1.45 42.12 -9.95
C ARG A 635 2.97 42.30 -9.93
N LYS A 636 3.65 42.16 -11.07
CA LYS A 636 5.10 42.40 -11.18
C LYS A 636 5.49 43.83 -10.84
N MET A 637 4.69 44.82 -11.25
CA MET A 637 4.91 46.21 -10.90
C MET A 637 4.80 46.42 -9.39
N LEU A 638 3.75 45.92 -8.74
CA LEU A 638 3.57 46.01 -7.29
C LEU A 638 4.68 45.29 -6.53
N ALA A 639 5.13 44.13 -7.01
CA ALA A 639 6.22 43.37 -6.39
C ALA A 639 7.54 44.16 -6.33
N ARG A 640 7.73 45.19 -7.18
CA ARG A 640 8.89 46.09 -7.07
C ARG A 640 8.93 46.85 -5.75
N LEU A 641 7.80 47.05 -5.07
CA LEU A 641 7.77 47.75 -3.77
C LEU A 641 8.56 47.02 -2.67
N VAL A 642 8.80 45.72 -2.81
CA VAL A 642 9.59 44.90 -1.89
C VAL A 642 10.96 44.52 -2.46
N ASP A 643 11.28 44.96 -3.68
CA ASP A 643 12.57 44.73 -4.32
C ASP A 643 13.58 45.80 -3.85
N PRO A 644 14.73 45.41 -3.27
CA PRO A 644 15.77 46.35 -2.85
C PRO A 644 16.33 47.25 -3.96
N SER A 645 16.10 46.90 -5.23
CA SER A 645 16.52 47.68 -6.40
C SER A 645 15.50 48.74 -6.84
N CYS A 646 14.34 48.82 -6.18
CA CYS A 646 13.34 49.85 -6.46
C CYS A 646 13.82 51.23 -6.01
N ASP A 647 13.44 52.27 -6.75
CA ASP A 647 13.77 53.65 -6.41
C ASP A 647 13.06 54.06 -5.11
N ASP A 648 13.83 54.52 -4.12
CA ASP A 648 13.34 54.97 -2.82
C ASP A 648 12.24 56.04 -2.94
N ASP A 649 12.31 56.93 -3.95
CA ASP A 649 11.27 57.96 -4.18
C ASP A 649 9.93 57.35 -4.64
N ILE A 650 9.96 56.25 -5.41
CA ILE A 650 8.75 55.51 -5.80
C ILE A 650 8.14 54.84 -4.57
N VAL A 651 8.97 54.17 -3.76
CA VAL A 651 8.53 53.47 -2.54
C VAL A 651 7.90 54.47 -1.57
N GLU A 652 8.52 55.64 -1.37
CA GLU A 652 8.01 56.68 -0.47
C GLU A 652 6.69 57.26 -0.97
N LYS A 653 6.54 57.57 -2.27
CA LYS A 653 5.27 58.04 -2.83
C LYS A 653 4.15 57.01 -2.71
N CYS A 654 4.45 55.73 -2.89
CA CYS A 654 3.49 54.65 -2.68
C CYS A 654 3.13 54.48 -1.19
N ARG A 655 4.11 54.62 -0.29
CA ARG A 655 3.91 54.63 1.17
C ARG A 655 2.99 55.76 1.59
N GLU A 656 3.20 56.99 1.10
CA GLU A 656 2.30 58.11 1.40
C GLU A 656 0.84 57.84 1.01
N ARG A 657 0.62 57.16 -0.13
CA ARG A 657 -0.73 56.77 -0.59
C ARG A 657 -1.32 55.70 0.30
N PHE A 658 -0.54 54.68 0.62
CA PHE A 658 -0.93 53.61 1.54
C PHE A 658 -1.30 54.16 2.92
N ASP A 659 -0.47 55.04 3.49
CA ASP A 659 -0.69 55.60 4.82
C ASP A 659 -1.96 56.44 4.91
N ARG A 660 -2.33 57.13 3.82
CA ARG A 660 -3.62 57.84 3.74
C ARG A 660 -4.78 56.86 3.78
N LEU A 661 -4.74 55.78 2.97
CA LEU A 661 -5.74 54.72 3.01
C LEU A 661 -5.81 54.10 4.41
N ALA A 662 -4.67 53.71 4.98
CA ALA A 662 -4.59 53.06 6.28
C ALA A 662 -5.21 53.92 7.38
N ARG A 663 -4.86 55.23 7.45
CA ARG A 663 -5.49 56.16 8.40
C ARG A 663 -6.99 56.30 8.19
N SER A 664 -7.47 56.34 6.94
CA SER A 664 -8.89 56.41 6.64
C SER A 664 -9.64 55.14 7.08
N LEU A 665 -9.10 53.96 6.80
CA LEU A 665 -9.67 52.69 7.22
C LEU A 665 -9.65 52.53 8.74
N MET A 666 -8.50 52.83 9.37
CA MET A 666 -8.35 52.79 10.82
C MET A 666 -9.40 53.68 11.49
N LYS A 667 -9.47 54.96 11.09
CA LYS A 667 -10.47 55.89 11.62
C LYS A 667 -11.91 55.43 11.39
N ARG A 668 -12.22 54.87 10.22
CA ARG A 668 -13.59 54.40 9.90
C ARG A 668 -14.01 53.23 10.78
N PHE A 669 -13.09 52.31 11.06
CA PHE A 669 -13.38 51.09 11.79
C PHE A 669 -13.01 51.13 13.27
N HIS A 670 -12.47 52.26 13.74
CA HIS A 670 -12.19 52.51 15.14
C HIS A 670 -13.48 52.65 15.96
N PHE A 671 -13.47 52.12 17.18
CA PHE A 671 -14.56 52.32 18.12
C PHE A 671 -14.40 53.67 18.83
N GLU A 672 -15.38 54.57 18.69
CA GLU A 672 -15.30 55.98 19.13
C GLU A 672 -15.00 56.20 20.62
N TYR A 673 -15.10 55.17 21.46
CA TYR A 673 -14.89 55.24 22.90
C TYR A 673 -13.73 54.37 23.42
N ASP A 674 -12.89 53.81 22.53
CA ASP A 674 -11.73 52.99 22.90
C ASP A 674 -10.43 53.61 22.38
N ASP A 675 -9.93 54.63 23.08
CA ASP A 675 -8.63 55.27 22.80
C ASP A 675 -7.43 54.31 22.91
N THR A 676 -7.65 53.07 23.37
CA THR A 676 -6.61 52.05 23.52
C THR A 676 -6.60 51.01 22.41
N GLU A 677 -7.60 51.01 21.50
CA GLU A 677 -7.67 50.09 20.36
C GLU A 677 -6.43 50.25 19.47
N LYS A 678 -5.70 49.15 19.28
CA LYS A 678 -4.58 49.08 18.35
C LYS A 678 -5.03 48.42 17.07
N GLN A 679 -4.84 49.14 15.98
CA GLN A 679 -5.12 48.65 14.64
C GLN A 679 -3.84 48.55 13.81
N THR A 680 -3.82 47.58 12.89
CA THR A 680 -2.75 47.44 11.91
C THR A 680 -3.33 47.20 10.53
N VAL A 681 -2.76 47.86 9.53
CA VAL A 681 -3.12 47.68 8.13
C VAL A 681 -1.90 47.19 7.36
N PHE A 682 -2.10 46.17 6.53
CA PHE A 682 -1.09 45.65 5.60
C PHE A 682 -1.58 45.74 4.16
N LEU A 683 -0.67 46.07 3.24
CA LEU A 683 -0.79 45.74 1.82
C LEU A 683 -0.06 44.43 1.57
N MET A 684 -0.83 43.36 1.36
CA MET A 684 -0.31 42.02 1.11
C MET A 684 -0.20 41.77 -0.39
N LEU A 685 0.98 41.38 -0.86
CA LEU A 685 1.25 41.04 -2.26
C LEU A 685 1.48 39.54 -2.42
N TYR A 686 0.96 38.96 -3.50
CA TYR A 686 1.14 37.54 -3.79
C TYR A 686 2.52 37.29 -4.40
N GLU A 687 3.25 36.36 -3.79
CA GLU A 687 4.54 35.87 -4.24
C GLU A 687 4.41 34.46 -4.81
N PRO A 688 4.46 34.31 -6.14
CA PRO A 688 4.28 33.02 -6.79
C PRO A 688 5.42 32.03 -6.58
N ALA A 689 6.55 32.42 -5.98
CA ALA A 689 7.67 31.50 -5.74
C ALA A 689 7.48 30.67 -4.46
N ASP A 690 6.83 31.26 -3.46
CA ASP A 690 6.69 30.71 -2.11
C ASP A 690 5.23 30.36 -1.76
N LEU A 691 4.29 30.47 -2.71
CA LEU A 691 2.84 30.30 -2.50
C LEU A 691 2.31 31.09 -1.31
N CYS A 692 2.76 32.32 -1.13
CA CYS A 692 2.34 33.12 0.01
C CYS A 692 2.05 34.57 -0.37
N LEU A 693 1.35 35.24 0.52
CA LEU A 693 1.15 36.67 0.55
C LEU A 693 2.13 37.26 1.55
N ARG A 694 2.90 38.27 1.12
CA ARG A 694 3.85 39.01 1.98
C ARG A 694 3.45 40.47 2.15
N PRO A 695 3.65 41.06 3.33
CA PRO A 695 3.40 42.48 3.54
C PRO A 695 4.42 43.31 2.76
N ALA A 696 3.93 44.18 1.86
CA ALA A 696 4.75 45.14 1.14
C ALA A 696 4.81 46.51 1.83
N LEU A 697 3.68 46.94 2.37
CA LEU A 697 3.55 48.18 3.16
C LEU A 697 2.71 47.87 4.40
N THR A 698 3.07 48.51 5.52
CA THR A 698 2.45 48.27 6.83
C THR A 698 2.30 49.59 7.56
N GLN A 699 1.18 49.77 8.25
CA GLN A 699 0.91 50.89 9.15
C GLN A 699 0.36 50.33 10.47
N GLY A 700 0.99 50.69 11.59
CA GLY A 700 0.67 50.15 12.92
C GLY A 700 1.76 49.21 13.47
N PRO A 701 1.50 48.50 14.58
CA PRO A 701 2.40 47.49 15.13
C PRO A 701 2.83 46.46 14.07
N ILE A 702 4.14 46.32 13.84
CA ILE A 702 4.68 45.38 12.86
C ILE A 702 4.95 44.05 13.56
N PRO A 703 4.44 42.92 13.05
CA PRO A 703 4.89 41.59 13.49
C PRO A 703 6.38 41.41 13.21
N ASP A 704 7.01 40.42 13.85
CA ASP A 704 8.36 39.98 13.49
C ASP A 704 8.53 39.84 11.97
N GLY A 705 9.69 40.24 11.43
CA GLY A 705 9.94 40.48 9.99
C GLY A 705 9.77 39.31 9.02
N ASN A 706 9.25 38.17 9.45
CA ASN A 706 8.97 36.98 8.64
C ASN A 706 7.46 36.70 8.47
N TYR A 707 6.59 37.70 8.63
CA TYR A 707 5.15 37.50 8.45
C TYR A 707 4.80 37.16 6.99
N GLN A 708 4.19 35.98 6.79
CA GLN A 708 3.67 35.55 5.50
C GLN A 708 2.38 34.74 5.69
N VAL A 709 1.49 34.80 4.69
CA VAL A 709 0.21 34.09 4.71
C VAL A 709 0.13 33.15 3.51
N PRO A 710 0.02 31.82 3.68
CA PRO A 710 -0.08 30.89 2.56
C PRO A 710 -1.25 31.22 1.62
N LEU A 711 -1.12 30.89 0.33
CA LEU A 711 -2.18 31.04 -0.66
C LEU A 711 -3.42 30.22 -0.25
N GLY A 712 -4.56 30.87 -0.08
CA GLY A 712 -5.78 30.23 0.44
C GLY A 712 -5.81 30.04 1.96
N GLY A 713 -4.67 30.17 2.63
CA GLY A 713 -4.57 30.15 4.09
C GLY A 713 -4.81 31.54 4.68
N GLY A 714 -5.16 31.60 5.98
CA GLY A 714 -5.38 32.90 6.61
C GLY A 714 -6.63 33.64 6.10
N VAL A 715 -7.00 34.73 6.77
CA VAL A 715 -8.07 35.63 6.28
C VAL A 715 -7.66 36.28 4.96
N ALA A 716 -6.38 36.68 4.83
CA ALA A 716 -5.86 37.32 3.63
C ALA A 716 -5.76 36.38 2.42
N GLY A 717 -5.22 35.17 2.60
CA GLY A 717 -5.09 34.19 1.52
C GLY A 717 -6.43 33.63 1.07
N ALA A 718 -7.38 33.43 2.00
CA ALA A 718 -8.75 33.09 1.65
C ALA A 718 -9.42 34.21 0.85
N ALA A 719 -9.29 35.48 1.26
CA ALA A 719 -9.85 36.62 0.52
C ALA A 719 -9.23 36.74 -0.89
N PHE A 720 -7.92 36.47 -1.01
CA PHE A 720 -7.23 36.44 -2.29
C PHE A 720 -7.79 35.34 -3.22
N LEU A 721 -7.92 34.11 -2.74
CA LEU A 721 -8.45 33.02 -3.56
C LEU A 721 -9.93 33.19 -3.88
N GLN A 722 -10.74 33.56 -2.89
CA GLN A 722 -12.19 33.64 -3.04
C GLN A 722 -12.65 34.92 -3.74
N ARG A 723 -11.77 35.94 -3.85
CA ARG A 723 -12.09 37.28 -4.35
C ARG A 723 -13.28 37.91 -3.60
N GLN A 724 -13.40 37.59 -2.31
CA GLN A 724 -14.45 38.08 -1.43
C GLN A 724 -13.85 38.88 -0.28
N ILE A 725 -14.62 39.87 0.16
CA ILE A 725 -14.34 40.57 1.41
C ILE A 725 -14.56 39.57 2.55
N ILE A 726 -13.56 39.38 3.40
CA ILE A 726 -13.67 38.47 4.54
C ILE A 726 -13.47 39.26 5.82
N ALA A 727 -14.52 39.33 6.63
CA ALA A 727 -14.47 39.80 8.01
C ALA A 727 -14.43 38.59 8.95
N TRP A 728 -13.40 38.50 9.78
CA TRP A 728 -13.18 37.42 10.73
C TRP A 728 -13.18 37.95 12.16
N LYS A 729 -13.82 37.21 13.06
CA LYS A 729 -13.88 37.46 14.49
C LYS A 729 -13.14 36.38 15.25
N ASN A 730 -12.33 36.76 16.24
CA ASN A 730 -11.76 35.86 17.24
C ASN A 730 -12.84 35.45 18.24
N ASP A 731 -13.74 34.58 17.80
CA ASP A 731 -14.75 33.95 18.63
C ASP A 731 -14.36 32.48 18.85
N PRO A 732 -14.11 32.07 20.11
CA PRO A 732 -13.81 30.67 20.44
C PRO A 732 -14.88 29.68 19.97
N ASN A 733 -16.12 30.14 19.77
CA ASN A 733 -17.24 29.33 19.32
C ASN A 733 -17.45 29.38 17.79
N SER A 734 -16.66 30.15 17.06
CA SER A 734 -16.78 30.26 15.60
C SER A 734 -16.40 28.95 14.93
N LYS A 735 -17.29 28.47 14.06
CA LYS A 735 -17.07 27.31 13.17
C LYS A 735 -16.32 27.70 11.88
N SER A 736 -15.81 28.93 11.76
CA SER A 736 -15.03 29.35 10.61
C SER A 736 -13.72 28.57 10.51
N LEU A 737 -13.52 27.93 9.36
CA LEU A 737 -12.26 27.25 9.01
C LEU A 737 -11.15 28.25 8.68
N ILE A 738 -11.53 29.46 8.26
CA ILE A 738 -10.61 30.56 8.00
C ILE A 738 -10.30 31.26 9.33
N ARG A 739 -9.00 31.31 9.68
CA ARG A 739 -8.47 32.01 10.86
C ARG A 739 -7.19 32.74 10.46
N PRO A 740 -6.81 33.86 11.10
CA PRO A 740 -5.56 34.56 10.80
C PRO A 740 -4.34 33.64 10.93
N ALA A 741 -3.33 33.86 10.09
CA ALA A 741 -2.06 33.14 10.20
C ALA A 741 -1.41 33.42 11.56
N SER A 742 -0.89 32.38 12.20
CA SER A 742 -0.30 32.44 13.54
C SER A 742 1.07 33.12 13.51
N SER A 743 1.09 34.44 13.63
CA SER A 743 2.33 35.22 13.68
C SER A 743 2.07 36.54 14.39
N GLY A 744 2.22 36.50 15.72
CA GLY A 744 2.77 37.54 16.60
C GLY A 744 2.37 39.02 16.53
N ALA A 745 1.66 39.53 15.52
CA ALA A 745 1.52 40.97 15.28
C ALA A 745 0.55 41.65 16.23
N LEU A 746 -0.61 41.02 16.42
CA LEU A 746 -1.65 41.39 17.35
C LEU A 746 -2.46 40.13 17.65
N ASN A 747 -2.88 39.97 18.90
CA ASN A 747 -3.99 39.09 19.26
C ASN A 747 -5.29 39.75 18.76
N SER A 748 -5.42 39.91 17.45
CA SER A 748 -6.54 40.63 16.84
C SER A 748 -7.84 39.94 17.21
N HIS A 749 -8.78 40.71 17.76
CA HIS A 749 -10.15 40.30 17.95
C HIS A 749 -10.93 40.32 16.63
N TRP A 750 -10.55 41.19 15.70
CA TRP A 750 -11.15 41.29 14.37
C TRP A 750 -10.09 41.43 13.27
N VAL A 751 -10.35 40.81 12.12
CA VAL A 751 -9.53 40.96 10.90
C VAL A 751 -10.46 41.13 9.70
N LEU A 752 -10.26 42.19 8.93
CA LEU A 752 -10.92 42.43 7.65
C LEU A 752 -9.90 42.27 6.51
N ALA A 753 -10.22 41.49 5.49
CA ALA A 753 -9.43 41.37 4.28
C ALA A 753 -10.23 41.83 3.05
N LEU A 754 -9.61 42.71 2.26
CA LEU A 754 -10.19 43.38 1.09
C LEU A 754 -9.35 43.02 -0.15
N PRO A 755 -9.78 42.05 -0.97
CA PRO A 755 -9.03 41.63 -2.15
C PRO A 755 -9.15 42.67 -3.26
N VAL A 756 -8.02 43.21 -3.70
CA VAL A 756 -7.94 44.20 -4.78
C VAL A 756 -7.71 43.46 -6.09
N PHE A 757 -8.61 43.58 -7.06
CA PHE A 757 -8.50 42.82 -8.32
C PHE A 757 -8.63 43.69 -9.57
N HIS A 758 -7.97 43.27 -10.65
CA HIS A 758 -8.12 43.92 -11.94
C HIS A 758 -9.50 43.60 -12.52
N GLN A 759 -10.35 44.62 -12.61
CA GLN A 759 -11.58 44.56 -13.38
C GLN A 759 -11.18 44.74 -14.86
N GLY A 760 -11.00 43.63 -15.57
CA GLY A 760 -10.41 43.55 -16.92
C GLY A 760 -11.09 44.35 -18.04
N GLY A 761 -10.42 44.33 -19.21
CA GLY A 761 -10.62 44.97 -20.54
C GLY A 761 -11.42 44.13 -21.61
N ARG A 762 -12.12 44.71 -22.63
CA ARG A 762 -13.19 44.00 -23.43
C ARG A 762 -12.61 43.02 -24.42
N ASN A 763 -13.20 41.83 -24.51
CA ASN A 763 -12.93 40.87 -25.58
C ASN A 763 -13.56 41.34 -26.90
N ALA A 764 -13.17 40.70 -28.00
CA ALA A 764 -13.56 41.05 -29.38
C ALA A 764 -14.97 40.58 -29.81
N LYS A 765 -15.76 39.98 -28.90
CA LYS A 765 -17.23 39.90 -29.00
C LYS A 765 -17.92 41.05 -28.22
N GLY A 766 -17.20 41.76 -27.38
CA GLY A 766 -17.72 42.77 -26.45
C GLY A 766 -17.61 42.41 -24.96
N ASP A 767 -17.02 41.27 -24.56
CA ASP A 767 -16.99 40.81 -23.16
C ASP A 767 -15.69 41.18 -22.44
N GLU A 768 -15.76 42.19 -21.56
CA GLU A 768 -14.78 42.44 -20.50
C GLU A 768 -14.92 41.38 -19.41
N LEU A 769 -13.80 40.79 -18.96
CA LEU A 769 -13.45 40.56 -17.55
C LEU A 769 -12.84 39.20 -17.20
N ASP A 770 -11.76 39.31 -16.45
CA ASP A 770 -11.05 38.25 -15.76
C ASP A 770 -11.84 37.89 -14.48
N THR A 771 -12.52 36.73 -14.47
CA THR A 771 -13.30 36.27 -13.31
C THR A 771 -12.55 35.27 -12.42
N GLU A 772 -11.26 34.99 -12.67
CA GLU A 772 -10.46 34.05 -11.84
C GLU A 772 -9.83 34.73 -10.61
N PRO A 773 -9.49 33.94 -9.57
CA PRO A 773 -8.64 34.40 -8.46
C PRO A 773 -7.31 34.99 -8.93
N GLY A 774 -6.81 34.53 -10.07
CA GLY A 774 -5.64 35.08 -10.75
C GLY A 774 -5.72 36.58 -11.14
N ALA A 775 -6.90 37.20 -11.08
CA ALA A 775 -7.07 38.64 -11.29
C ALA A 775 -6.77 39.50 -10.04
N VAL A 776 -6.64 38.90 -8.85
CA VAL A 776 -6.38 39.63 -7.60
C VAL A 776 -4.94 40.15 -7.58
N LEU A 777 -4.76 41.45 -7.51
CA LEU A 777 -3.46 42.12 -7.54
C LEU A 777 -2.80 42.15 -6.15
N ALA A 778 -3.60 42.38 -5.12
CA ALA A 778 -3.15 42.51 -3.73
C ALA A 778 -4.32 42.25 -2.76
N VAL A 779 -4.04 42.14 -1.46
CA VAL A 779 -5.06 42.15 -0.41
C VAL A 779 -4.70 43.23 0.60
N ILE A 780 -5.64 44.13 0.89
CA ILE A 780 -5.51 45.02 2.04
C ILE A 780 -6.10 44.32 3.25
N THR A 781 -5.34 44.18 4.33
CA THR A 781 -5.84 43.57 5.57
C THR A 781 -5.80 44.58 6.70
N LEU A 782 -6.89 44.70 7.47
CA LEU A 782 -7.01 45.52 8.67
C LEU A 782 -7.27 44.59 9.87
N GLY A 783 -6.39 44.62 10.87
CA GLY A 783 -6.57 43.92 12.14
C GLY A 783 -6.85 44.92 13.28
N SER A 784 -7.69 44.53 14.23
CA SER A 784 -7.96 45.26 15.48
C SER A 784 -7.89 44.32 16.68
N ASP A 785 -7.28 44.76 17.78
CA ASP A 785 -7.30 44.05 19.07
C ASP A 785 -8.51 44.38 19.96
N SER A 786 -9.39 45.29 19.55
CA SER A 786 -10.60 45.61 20.32
C SER A 786 -11.77 44.74 19.88
N ALA A 787 -12.44 44.08 20.83
CA ALA A 787 -13.66 43.33 20.56
C ALA A 787 -14.82 44.23 20.10
N ALA A 788 -14.79 45.52 20.47
CA ALA A 788 -15.77 46.53 20.12
C ALA A 788 -15.53 47.20 18.75
N SER A 789 -14.49 46.77 18.02
CA SER A 789 -14.16 47.32 16.70
C SER A 789 -15.34 47.31 15.75
N ARG A 790 -15.47 48.39 14.97
CA ARG A 790 -16.53 48.53 13.96
C ARG A 790 -16.30 47.65 12.73
N ILE A 791 -15.20 46.89 12.66
CA ILE A 791 -15.04 45.80 11.68
C ILE A 791 -16.21 44.81 11.76
N SER A 792 -16.81 44.66 12.94
CA SER A 792 -18.05 43.89 13.13
C SER A 792 -19.19 44.30 12.21
N GLU A 793 -19.24 45.56 11.76
CA GLU A 793 -20.23 46.08 10.81
C GLU A 793 -20.05 45.51 9.39
N CYS A 794 -18.88 44.94 9.07
CA CYS A 794 -18.63 44.26 7.80
C CYS A 794 -18.98 42.76 7.85
N ALA A 795 -19.35 42.22 9.01
CA ALA A 795 -19.80 40.85 9.16
C ALA A 795 -21.35 40.79 9.11
N PRO A 796 -21.95 39.71 8.58
CA PRO A 796 -23.39 39.49 8.70
C PRO A 796 -23.80 39.43 10.19
N ASN A 797 -24.89 40.09 10.58
CA ASN A 797 -25.40 40.09 11.95
C ASN A 797 -26.88 39.62 12.01
N ASP A 798 -27.40 39.40 13.22
CA ASP A 798 -28.76 38.87 13.44
C ASP A 798 -29.88 39.81 12.98
N ASP A 799 -29.61 41.12 12.93
CA ASP A 799 -30.57 42.17 12.53
C ASP A 799 -30.57 42.46 11.00
N ASP A 800 -29.52 42.03 10.29
CA ASP A 800 -29.37 42.05 8.83
C ASP A 800 -28.91 40.67 8.32
N PRO A 801 -29.80 39.66 8.37
CA PRO A 801 -29.46 38.29 7.99
C PRO A 801 -29.14 38.13 6.49
N LYS A 802 -29.48 39.12 5.66
CA LYS A 802 -29.09 39.18 4.24
C LYS A 802 -27.73 39.88 4.04
N GLY A 803 -27.24 40.59 5.06
CA GLY A 803 -25.95 41.30 5.06
C GLY A 803 -25.89 42.46 4.07
N GLU A 804 -27.01 43.09 3.72
CA GLU A 804 -27.03 44.17 2.73
C GLU A 804 -26.25 45.42 3.21
N ILE A 805 -26.38 45.78 4.49
CA ILE A 805 -25.66 46.91 5.10
C ILE A 805 -24.19 46.57 5.28
N ALA A 806 -23.91 45.35 5.77
CA ALA A 806 -22.54 44.88 5.94
C ALA A 806 -21.78 44.82 4.60
N LYS A 807 -22.48 44.44 3.54
CA LYS A 807 -21.97 44.43 2.17
C LYS A 807 -21.69 45.85 1.67
N GLU A 808 -22.55 46.83 1.94
CA GLU A 808 -22.32 48.23 1.54
C GLU A 808 -21.08 48.82 2.22
N ILE A 809 -20.95 48.65 3.54
CA ILE A 809 -19.80 49.15 4.31
C ILE A 809 -18.49 48.49 3.86
N GLY A 810 -18.52 47.18 3.63
CA GLY A 810 -17.37 46.45 3.07
C GLY A 810 -17.02 46.92 1.66
N GLN A 811 -18.01 47.15 0.80
CA GLN A 811 -17.82 47.62 -0.57
C GLN A 811 -17.18 49.01 -0.63
N ASP A 812 -17.60 49.94 0.23
CA ASP A 812 -16.97 51.26 0.36
C ASP A 812 -15.46 51.13 0.66
N ALA A 813 -15.12 50.30 1.66
CA ALA A 813 -13.75 50.05 2.05
C ALA A 813 -12.95 49.39 0.91
N GLN A 814 -13.57 48.46 0.20
CA GLN A 814 -13.01 47.80 -0.97
C GLN A 814 -12.74 48.78 -2.11
N ILE A 815 -13.62 49.76 -2.38
CA ILE A 815 -13.42 50.81 -3.38
C ILE A 815 -12.19 51.66 -3.04
N LEU A 816 -12.06 52.07 -1.78
CA LEU A 816 -10.89 52.84 -1.32
C LEU A 816 -9.59 52.04 -1.46
N ALA A 817 -9.62 50.75 -1.10
CA ALA A 817 -8.49 49.84 -1.30
C ALA A 817 -8.11 49.72 -2.79
N GLN A 818 -9.11 49.57 -3.65
CA GLN A 818 -8.95 49.45 -5.10
C GLN A 818 -8.31 50.70 -5.70
N GLN A 819 -8.83 51.88 -5.37
CA GLN A 819 -8.31 53.18 -5.82
C GLN A 819 -6.85 53.38 -5.39
N CYS A 820 -6.53 53.06 -4.13
CA CYS A 820 -5.20 53.22 -3.58
C CYS A 820 -4.15 52.38 -4.34
N VAL A 821 -4.43 51.10 -4.59
CA VAL A 821 -3.51 50.21 -5.32
C VAL A 821 -3.36 50.65 -6.79
N PHE A 822 -4.44 51.10 -7.43
CA PHE A 822 -4.33 51.63 -8.80
C PHE A 822 -3.55 52.95 -8.88
N ASP A 823 -3.65 53.81 -7.88
CA ASP A 823 -2.80 55.00 -7.77
C ASP A 823 -1.33 54.63 -7.60
N MET A 824 -1.00 53.61 -6.80
CA MET A 824 0.37 53.08 -6.70
C MET A 824 0.87 52.54 -8.04
N LEU A 825 0.06 51.78 -8.77
CA LEU A 825 0.41 51.30 -10.10
C LEU A 825 0.74 52.44 -11.07
N ARG A 826 0.00 53.56 -11.00
CA ARG A 826 0.30 54.77 -11.80
C ARG A 826 1.62 55.43 -11.39
N ILE A 827 1.95 55.45 -10.10
CA ILE A 827 3.23 55.98 -9.60
C ILE A 827 4.38 55.13 -10.13
N ILE A 828 4.30 53.81 -9.98
CA ILE A 828 5.32 52.85 -10.43
C ILE A 828 5.48 52.91 -11.96
N GLY A 829 4.37 53.04 -12.70
CA GLY A 829 4.39 53.07 -14.17
C GLY A 829 5.00 54.33 -14.78
N LYS A 830 4.91 55.49 -14.12
CA LYS A 830 5.41 56.77 -14.65
C LYS A 830 6.95 56.91 -14.69
N VAL A 831 7.68 56.00 -14.04
CA VAL A 831 9.15 56.06 -13.93
C VAL A 831 9.86 55.03 -14.83
N GLY A 832 9.12 54.10 -15.43
CA GLY A 832 9.67 53.13 -16.39
C GLY A 832 9.57 53.64 -17.84
N ASP A 833 10.70 53.93 -18.47
CA ASP A 833 10.82 54.44 -19.85
C ASP A 833 10.45 53.41 -20.96
N GLN A 834 9.55 52.46 -20.70
CA GLN A 834 9.08 51.50 -21.71
C GLN A 834 7.66 51.84 -22.20
N ALA A 835 7.52 51.90 -23.52
CA ALA A 835 6.25 52.09 -24.22
C ALA A 835 5.24 50.98 -23.86
N ASP A 836 4.17 51.40 -23.19
CA ASP A 836 2.99 50.67 -22.69
C ASP A 836 3.21 49.64 -21.55
N PRO A 837 2.41 49.75 -20.47
CA PRO A 837 1.00 49.42 -20.57
C PRO A 837 0.07 50.53 -20.08
N VAL A 838 -0.92 50.88 -20.92
CA VAL A 838 -2.20 51.54 -20.67
C VAL A 838 -2.39 51.93 -19.20
N VAL A 839 -2.35 53.24 -18.93
CA VAL A 839 -2.68 53.84 -17.63
C VAL A 839 -3.93 53.15 -17.07
N PRO A 840 -3.88 52.55 -15.87
CA PRO A 840 -5.06 51.91 -15.31
C PRO A 840 -6.16 52.96 -15.16
N THR A 841 -7.25 52.78 -15.90
CA THR A 841 -8.49 53.50 -15.69
C THR A 841 -9.15 52.89 -14.45
N VAL A 842 -9.36 53.71 -13.44
CA VAL A 842 -10.26 53.35 -12.33
C VAL A 842 -11.66 53.36 -12.93
N PRO A 843 -12.48 52.30 -12.75
CA PRO A 843 -13.89 52.31 -13.14
C PRO A 843 -14.64 53.47 -12.50
#